data_AF-A0A061NI74-F1
#
_entry.id   AF-A0A061NI74-F1
#
_cell.length_a   1.000
_cell.length_b   1.000
_cell.length_c   1.000
_cell.angle_alpha   90.00
_cell.angle_beta   90.00
_cell.angle_gamma   90.00
#
_symmetry.space_group_name_H-M   'P 1'
#
loop_
_entity.id
_entity.type
_entity.pdbx_description
1 polymer ?
#
loop_
_entity_poly.entity_id
_entity_poly.type
_entity_poly.pdbx_seq_one_letter_code
_entity_poly.pdbx_strand_id
1 'polypeptide(L)'
;MTIYEYLKRTNEYSEDLQKVIERTSDKLMKESTSHQRPGMLLGKIQSGKTRAFIGVIGRSFDQGMDVAIIFTKASNALAKQTYERLSKEYAHLIERDQVRVFDIMRMPPNLRNYDLSKKLIFIVKKETKNMDRIQEAMFTTYPSLSERNVLFVDDEADLASVSYERDERKNVTDVRVISLKIDQLRKKCPVSAYLQVTATPYSLYLQPDERKIHDHKVFAPVRPAFTELVPTFKQYVGGETFFESEHADRYFQEIQEAELTTLKKQDLRRVKKETLLTSRNVAGLRQAFLHFLVGATIRRIQQKNKGEKPQKYAFMMHTERGKAAHVWQATIVQHIENQLHKLIDEEPRKWQELVQASFENVKETLIGDIPSLQTVITDVQKALQDEYVLTSVVNSEQDVSLLLDHTGQLRLSSPMNIFIGGQILDRGVTINQLIGFYYGRNPNRYQQDTVLQHSRLYGARDPEDVSVTRFYTSRNIYEMMKRVHEFDQALRVSIESGGDDQQVIFIQKDDENKIIPCSPNKLLLSDLNVIKPHKRFLPVGFQTGYKTHLKKSIDWLDQQLVHVQQPERLPINIVEKLIDEIGHTIHMQPGFSWDPDEQKALLRHMSTGHVWVIVRKNRNIRRFDSEGNVEDAPDTPSGHNSELGTAKRLAQTEPAIILLRQNGEKQHGWMGTPFWWPIIVAPLNSQTAVFAKKTKESERP
;
A
#
# COMPACT_ATOMS: atom_id res chain seq x y z
N MET A 1 -1.62 -41.06 -4.47
CA MET A 1 -1.55 -39.68 -3.94
C MET A 1 -1.74 -38.76 -5.12
N THR A 2 -2.76 -37.91 -5.05
CA THR A 2 -3.08 -36.93 -6.10
C THR A 2 -2.05 -35.79 -6.12
N ILE A 3 -2.06 -34.95 -7.16
CA ILE A 3 -1.12 -33.82 -7.27
C ILE A 3 -1.36 -32.84 -6.12
N TYR A 4 -2.62 -32.52 -5.82
CA TYR A 4 -2.96 -31.60 -4.74
C TYR A 4 -2.62 -32.15 -3.36
N GLU A 5 -2.83 -33.45 -3.10
CA GLU A 5 -2.44 -34.07 -1.82
C GLU A 5 -0.93 -33.97 -1.57
N TYR A 6 -0.12 -34.13 -2.63
CA TYR A 6 1.32 -33.93 -2.56
C TYR A 6 1.66 -32.49 -2.18
N LEU A 7 1.13 -31.50 -2.92
CA LEU A 7 1.38 -30.08 -2.68
C LEU A 7 0.93 -29.66 -1.27
N LYS A 8 -0.25 -30.12 -0.83
CA LYS A 8 -0.79 -29.84 0.50
C LYS A 8 0.15 -30.29 1.61
N ARG A 9 0.77 -31.48 1.48
CA ARG A 9 1.72 -32.02 2.45
C ARG A 9 3.08 -31.32 2.36
N THR A 10 3.66 -31.23 1.18
CA THR A 10 5.00 -30.67 0.97
C THR A 10 5.07 -29.19 1.32
N ASN A 11 4.02 -28.44 1.04
CA ASN A 11 3.98 -27.03 1.33
C ASN A 11 3.36 -26.71 2.68
N GLU A 12 2.78 -27.66 3.43
CA GLU A 12 2.09 -27.41 4.72
C GLU A 12 1.00 -26.33 4.63
N TYR A 13 0.04 -26.46 3.69
CA TYR A 13 -1.04 -25.48 3.54
C TYR A 13 -1.88 -25.37 4.82
N SER A 14 -2.16 -24.15 5.28
CA SER A 14 -3.11 -23.93 6.38
C SER A 14 -4.53 -24.35 5.97
N GLU A 15 -5.38 -24.69 6.94
CA GLU A 15 -6.76 -25.09 6.66
C GLU A 15 -7.54 -24.04 5.85
N ASP A 16 -7.36 -22.74 6.17
CA ASP A 16 -8.03 -21.67 5.45
C ASP A 16 -7.54 -21.53 4.01
N LEU A 17 -6.23 -21.71 3.78
CA LEU A 17 -5.68 -21.71 2.43
C LEU A 17 -6.19 -22.91 1.62
N GLN A 18 -6.29 -24.08 2.24
CA GLN A 18 -6.86 -25.28 1.60
C GLN A 18 -8.31 -25.04 1.18
N LYS A 19 -9.15 -24.49 2.07
CA LYS A 19 -10.54 -24.15 1.75
C LYS A 19 -10.64 -23.21 0.55
N VAL A 20 -9.78 -22.19 0.49
CA VAL A 20 -9.75 -21.23 -0.63
C VAL A 20 -9.29 -21.90 -1.93
N ILE A 21 -8.24 -22.73 -1.89
CA ILE A 21 -7.78 -23.49 -3.06
C ILE A 21 -8.90 -24.38 -3.60
N GLU A 22 -9.55 -25.15 -2.71
CA GLU A 22 -10.61 -26.08 -3.05
C GLU A 22 -11.83 -25.35 -3.64
N ARG A 23 -12.32 -24.29 -2.98
CA ARG A 23 -13.42 -23.46 -3.49
C ARG A 23 -13.10 -22.82 -4.84
N THR A 24 -11.90 -22.26 -4.99
CA THR A 24 -11.47 -21.63 -6.25
C THR A 24 -11.47 -22.65 -7.38
N SER A 25 -10.85 -23.82 -7.16
CA SER A 25 -10.80 -24.89 -8.17
C SER A 25 -12.19 -25.41 -8.52
N ASP A 26 -13.04 -25.66 -7.51
CA ASP A 26 -14.41 -26.14 -7.73
C ASP A 26 -15.26 -25.15 -8.52
N LYS A 27 -15.11 -23.84 -8.26
CA LYS A 27 -15.80 -22.78 -9.02
C LYS A 27 -15.27 -22.65 -10.44
N LEU A 28 -13.94 -22.77 -10.67
CA LEU A 28 -13.36 -22.77 -12.02
C LEU A 28 -13.91 -23.91 -12.89
N MET A 29 -14.30 -25.04 -12.29
CA MET A 29 -14.89 -26.17 -13.01
C MET A 29 -16.40 -26.02 -13.25
N LYS A 30 -17.11 -25.28 -12.39
CA LYS A 30 -18.59 -25.15 -12.41
C LYS A 30 -19.08 -23.89 -13.13
N GLU A 31 -18.31 -22.81 -13.06
CA GLU A 31 -18.70 -21.50 -13.58
C GLU A 31 -17.96 -21.19 -14.89
N SER A 32 -18.68 -20.67 -15.87
CA SER A 32 -18.06 -20.21 -17.13
C SER A 32 -17.28 -18.92 -16.88
N THR A 33 -15.96 -18.99 -17.05
CA THR A 33 -15.08 -17.82 -16.93
C THR A 33 -14.70 -17.30 -18.31
N SER A 34 -14.69 -15.97 -18.47
CA SER A 34 -14.33 -15.28 -19.72
C SER A 34 -13.31 -14.18 -19.45
N HIS A 35 -12.87 -13.44 -20.47
CA HIS A 35 -12.02 -12.27 -20.24
C HIS A 35 -12.79 -11.16 -19.49
N GLN A 36 -14.10 -11.05 -19.75
CA GLN A 36 -15.02 -10.10 -19.12
C GLN A 36 -15.57 -10.59 -17.77
N ARG A 37 -15.51 -11.90 -17.51
CA ARG A 37 -15.97 -12.54 -16.26
C ARG A 37 -14.93 -13.56 -15.79
N PRO A 38 -13.72 -13.14 -15.40
CA PRO A 38 -12.69 -14.04 -14.88
C PRO A 38 -13.11 -14.61 -13.51
N GLY A 39 -12.59 -15.78 -13.14
CA GLY A 39 -12.49 -16.12 -11.72
C GLY A 39 -11.40 -15.25 -11.09
N MET A 40 -11.57 -14.79 -9.85
CA MET A 40 -10.58 -13.93 -9.21
C MET A 40 -10.09 -14.46 -7.87
N LEU A 41 -8.77 -14.44 -7.69
CA LEU A 41 -8.09 -14.76 -6.46
C LEU A 41 -7.41 -13.51 -5.91
N LEU A 42 -8.00 -12.94 -4.86
CA LEU A 42 -7.60 -11.64 -4.32
C LEU A 42 -6.89 -11.80 -2.97
N GLY A 43 -5.60 -11.52 -2.92
CA GLY A 43 -4.82 -11.59 -1.66
C GLY A 43 -4.27 -10.24 -1.23
N LYS A 44 -3.91 -10.05 0.04
CA LYS A 44 -3.11 -8.87 0.44
C LYS A 44 -1.72 -8.92 -0.23
N ILE A 45 -1.00 -7.80 -0.26
CA ILE A 45 0.36 -7.76 -0.83
C ILE A 45 1.24 -8.72 -0.03
N GLN A 46 2.00 -9.59 -0.71
CA GLN A 46 2.80 -10.65 -0.09
C GLN A 46 2.03 -11.62 0.84
N SER A 47 0.70 -11.76 0.70
CA SER A 47 -0.09 -12.71 1.49
C SER A 47 0.08 -14.19 1.12
N GLY A 48 0.90 -14.52 0.13
CA GLY A 48 1.06 -15.89 -0.37
C GLY A 48 0.21 -16.28 -1.59
N LYS A 49 -0.28 -15.29 -2.36
CA LYS A 49 -1.05 -15.52 -3.61
C LYS A 49 -0.44 -16.55 -4.57
N THR A 50 0.89 -16.54 -4.73
CA THR A 50 1.59 -17.52 -5.57
C THR A 50 1.38 -18.95 -5.09
N ARG A 51 1.50 -19.17 -3.78
CA ARG A 51 1.29 -20.47 -3.15
C ARG A 51 -0.17 -20.94 -3.31
N ALA A 52 -1.11 -20.00 -3.24
CA ALA A 52 -2.52 -20.26 -3.47
C ALA A 52 -2.80 -20.71 -4.91
N PHE A 53 -2.37 -19.96 -5.94
CA PHE A 53 -2.64 -20.36 -7.33
C PHE A 53 -1.88 -21.63 -7.73
N ILE A 54 -0.69 -21.89 -7.16
CA ILE A 54 0.03 -23.16 -7.36
C ILE A 54 -0.81 -24.35 -6.88
N GLY A 55 -1.42 -24.22 -5.69
CA GLY A 55 -2.35 -25.22 -5.17
C GLY A 55 -3.59 -25.38 -6.05
N VAL A 56 -4.14 -24.27 -6.56
CA VAL A 56 -5.30 -24.29 -7.49
C VAL A 56 -4.95 -25.04 -8.78
N ILE A 57 -3.77 -24.81 -9.36
CA ILE A 57 -3.30 -25.56 -10.54
C ILE A 57 -3.26 -27.06 -10.24
N GLY A 58 -2.64 -27.44 -9.11
CA GLY A 58 -2.53 -28.85 -8.74
C GLY A 58 -3.89 -29.51 -8.53
N ARG A 59 -4.82 -28.82 -7.86
CA ARG A 59 -6.20 -29.30 -7.67
C ARG A 59 -6.98 -29.37 -8.99
N SER A 60 -6.78 -28.40 -9.87
CA SER A 60 -7.41 -28.38 -11.20
C SER A 60 -6.92 -29.54 -12.08
N PHE A 61 -5.64 -29.93 -11.96
CA PHE A 61 -5.11 -31.10 -12.65
C PHE A 61 -5.75 -32.40 -12.17
N ASP A 62 -6.00 -32.53 -10.87
CA ASP A 62 -6.73 -33.67 -10.30
C ASP A 62 -8.22 -33.68 -10.74
N GLN A 63 -8.75 -32.54 -11.15
CA GLN A 63 -10.12 -32.36 -11.64
C GLN A 63 -10.26 -32.44 -13.17
N GLY A 64 -9.20 -32.81 -13.89
CA GLY A 64 -9.24 -33.07 -15.34
C GLY A 64 -8.72 -31.95 -16.22
N MET A 65 -8.18 -30.85 -15.67
CA MET A 65 -7.36 -29.92 -16.47
C MET A 65 -6.03 -30.58 -16.84
N ASP A 66 -5.48 -30.28 -18.01
CA ASP A 66 -4.26 -30.93 -18.52
C ASP A 66 -3.10 -29.96 -18.68
N VAL A 67 -3.41 -28.70 -19.00
CA VAL A 67 -2.43 -27.66 -19.28
C VAL A 67 -2.73 -26.45 -18.41
N ALA A 68 -1.72 -25.89 -17.76
CA ALA A 68 -1.78 -24.61 -17.08
C ALA A 68 -0.87 -23.60 -17.79
N ILE A 69 -1.38 -22.42 -18.12
CA ILE A 69 -0.62 -21.34 -18.73
C ILE A 69 -0.63 -20.15 -17.78
N ILE A 70 0.54 -19.81 -17.26
CA ILE A 70 0.74 -18.77 -16.27
C ILE A 70 1.33 -17.54 -16.97
N PHE A 71 0.54 -16.48 -17.05
CA PHE A 71 1.00 -15.17 -17.51
C PHE A 71 1.67 -14.44 -16.33
N THR A 72 2.98 -14.27 -16.40
CA THR A 72 3.78 -13.60 -15.36
C THR A 72 4.29 -12.22 -15.82
N LYS A 73 4.76 -11.39 -14.89
CA LYS A 73 5.19 -10.00 -15.13
C LYS A 73 6.23 -9.87 -16.24
N ALA A 74 6.34 -8.68 -16.83
CA ALA A 74 7.23 -8.35 -17.95
C ALA A 74 8.75 -8.38 -17.65
N SER A 75 9.20 -8.98 -16.55
CA SER A 75 10.63 -9.08 -16.18
C SER A 75 11.16 -10.50 -16.35
N ASN A 76 12.35 -10.63 -16.93
CA ASN A 76 13.00 -11.93 -17.10
C ASN A 76 13.36 -12.57 -15.75
N ALA A 77 13.77 -11.76 -14.77
CA ALA A 77 14.11 -12.25 -13.43
C ALA A 77 12.89 -12.85 -12.71
N LEU A 78 11.72 -12.23 -12.87
CA LEU A 78 10.47 -12.69 -12.26
C LEU A 78 9.91 -13.94 -12.94
N ALA A 79 10.02 -14.02 -14.27
CA ALA A 79 9.67 -15.24 -15.00
C ALA A 79 10.54 -16.41 -14.54
N LYS A 80 11.85 -16.20 -14.41
CA LYS A 80 12.79 -17.19 -13.87
C LYS A 80 12.45 -17.58 -12.43
N GLN A 81 12.15 -16.62 -11.57
CA GLN A 81 11.75 -16.90 -10.18
C GLN A 81 10.46 -17.73 -10.10
N THR A 82 9.47 -17.42 -10.94
CA THR A 82 8.21 -18.17 -11.01
C THR A 82 8.48 -19.60 -11.48
N TYR A 83 9.34 -19.78 -12.49
CA TYR A 83 9.79 -21.09 -12.98
C TYR A 83 10.52 -21.89 -11.89
N GLU A 84 11.48 -21.30 -11.19
CA GLU A 84 12.25 -21.97 -10.13
C GLU A 84 11.36 -22.38 -8.95
N ARG A 85 10.43 -21.51 -8.54
CA ARG A 85 9.44 -21.82 -7.49
C ARG A 85 8.55 -22.99 -7.90
N LEU A 86 7.96 -22.95 -9.09
CA LEU A 86 7.13 -24.05 -9.60
C LEU A 86 7.92 -25.35 -9.72
N SER A 87 9.13 -25.29 -10.27
CA SER A 87 10.00 -26.46 -10.42
C SER A 87 10.33 -27.08 -9.06
N LYS A 88 10.55 -26.26 -8.02
CA LYS A 88 10.78 -26.73 -6.65
C LYS A 88 9.53 -27.34 -6.03
N GLU A 89 8.39 -26.67 -6.11
CA GLU A 89 7.14 -27.13 -5.50
C GLU A 89 6.59 -28.41 -6.19
N TYR A 90 6.85 -28.59 -7.48
CA TYR A 90 6.47 -29.78 -8.24
C TYR A 90 7.62 -30.80 -8.42
N ALA A 91 8.76 -30.63 -7.76
CA ALA A 91 10.00 -31.37 -8.05
C ALA A 91 9.79 -32.90 -8.12
N HIS A 92 9.15 -33.49 -7.11
CA HIS A 92 8.92 -34.94 -7.07
C HIS A 92 7.89 -35.41 -8.12
N LEU A 93 6.95 -34.56 -8.53
CA LEU A 93 6.00 -34.86 -9.61
C LEU A 93 6.67 -34.76 -10.99
N ILE A 94 7.67 -33.88 -11.12
CA ILE A 94 8.52 -33.77 -12.31
C ILE A 94 9.41 -35.00 -12.42
N GLU A 95 10.07 -35.41 -11.33
CA GLU A 95 10.92 -36.62 -11.27
C GLU A 95 10.14 -37.90 -11.60
N ARG A 96 8.85 -37.96 -11.26
CA ARG A 96 7.97 -39.10 -11.56
C ARG A 96 7.26 -39.01 -12.91
N ASP A 97 7.65 -38.06 -13.75
CA ASP A 97 7.05 -37.83 -15.06
C ASP A 97 5.52 -37.66 -15.04
N GLN A 98 4.99 -36.99 -14.01
CA GLN A 98 3.57 -36.66 -13.92
C GLN A 98 3.29 -35.23 -14.40
N VAL A 99 4.21 -34.31 -14.09
CA VAL A 99 4.12 -32.89 -14.43
C VAL A 99 5.38 -32.46 -15.18
N ARG A 100 5.23 -31.53 -16.13
CA ARG A 100 6.35 -30.81 -16.77
C ARG A 100 6.14 -29.31 -16.63
N VAL A 101 7.21 -28.59 -16.34
CA VAL A 101 7.20 -27.13 -16.21
C VAL A 101 8.14 -26.55 -17.28
N PHE A 102 7.65 -25.59 -18.05
CA PHE A 102 8.39 -24.95 -19.13
C PHE A 102 8.34 -23.43 -19.03
N ASP A 103 9.49 -22.78 -19.19
CA ASP A 103 9.57 -21.36 -19.56
C ASP A 103 9.47 -21.27 -21.08
N ILE A 104 8.49 -20.52 -21.60
CA ILE A 104 8.27 -20.38 -23.05
C ILE A 104 9.51 -19.81 -23.77
N MET A 105 10.37 -19.06 -23.07
CA MET A 105 11.60 -18.51 -23.63
C MET A 105 12.70 -19.58 -23.83
N ARG A 106 12.56 -20.74 -23.18
CA ARG A 106 13.55 -21.84 -23.16
C ARG A 106 12.90 -23.18 -23.52
N MET A 107 11.79 -23.15 -24.26
CA MET A 107 11.08 -24.36 -24.65
C MET A 107 11.96 -25.21 -25.58
N PRO A 108 12.06 -26.54 -25.35
CA PRO A 108 12.73 -27.43 -26.28
C PRO A 108 12.04 -27.44 -27.65
N PRO A 109 12.78 -27.51 -28.78
CA PRO A 109 12.18 -27.45 -30.11
C PRO A 109 11.37 -28.70 -30.49
N ASN A 110 11.62 -29.85 -29.84
CA ASN A 110 11.04 -31.14 -30.22
C ASN A 110 10.48 -31.90 -28.99
N LEU A 111 9.39 -31.41 -28.40
CA LEU A 111 8.64 -32.18 -27.40
C LEU A 111 8.02 -33.41 -28.07
N ARG A 112 8.24 -34.60 -27.48
CA ARG A 112 7.67 -35.85 -27.99
C ARG A 112 6.24 -36.02 -27.48
N ASN A 113 5.46 -36.89 -28.12
CA ASN A 113 4.11 -37.26 -27.65
C ASN A 113 4.11 -37.76 -26.19
N TYR A 114 5.20 -38.37 -25.73
CA TYR A 114 5.37 -38.74 -24.33
C TYR A 114 5.34 -37.51 -23.40
N ASP A 115 6.09 -36.46 -23.72
CA ASP A 115 6.11 -35.22 -22.94
C ASP A 115 4.76 -34.51 -23.01
N LEU A 116 4.20 -34.41 -24.22
CA LEU A 116 2.90 -33.79 -24.44
C LEU A 116 1.77 -34.54 -23.73
N SER A 117 1.94 -35.84 -23.44
CA SER A 117 0.93 -36.63 -22.71
C SER A 117 0.79 -36.25 -21.23
N LYS A 118 1.80 -35.61 -20.63
CA LYS A 118 1.83 -35.27 -19.20
C LYS A 118 0.97 -34.06 -18.88
N LYS A 119 0.85 -33.73 -17.58
CA LYS A 119 0.30 -32.44 -17.15
C LYS A 119 1.36 -31.36 -17.39
N LEU A 120 1.00 -30.27 -18.07
CA LEU A 120 1.96 -29.27 -18.52
C LEU A 120 1.71 -27.92 -17.87
N ILE A 121 2.78 -27.26 -17.42
CA ILE A 121 2.73 -25.89 -16.91
C ILE A 121 3.65 -25.02 -17.77
N PHE A 122 3.09 -23.99 -18.40
CA PHE A 122 3.84 -23.01 -19.19
C PHE A 122 3.90 -21.67 -18.47
N ILE A 123 5.10 -21.15 -18.25
CA ILE A 123 5.33 -19.79 -17.77
C ILE A 123 5.54 -18.89 -18.99
N VAL A 124 4.69 -17.87 -19.12
CA VAL A 124 4.69 -16.93 -20.23
C VAL A 124 4.86 -15.51 -19.69
N LYS A 125 6.04 -14.92 -19.92
CA LYS A 125 6.28 -13.51 -19.62
C LYS A 125 5.36 -12.65 -20.49
N LYS A 126 4.55 -11.75 -19.90
CA LYS A 126 3.60 -10.86 -20.59
C LYS A 126 4.29 -9.85 -21.51
N GLU A 127 4.70 -10.32 -22.68
CA GLU A 127 5.35 -9.55 -23.75
C GLU A 127 4.84 -10.09 -25.09
N THR A 128 4.54 -9.21 -26.04
CA THR A 128 4.00 -9.55 -27.36
C THR A 128 4.70 -10.76 -28.01
N LYS A 129 6.04 -10.80 -28.01
CA LYS A 129 6.83 -11.90 -28.58
C LYS A 129 6.61 -13.24 -27.88
N ASN A 130 6.46 -13.25 -26.56
CA ASN A 130 6.24 -14.50 -25.81
C ASN A 130 4.79 -14.95 -25.91
N MET A 131 3.85 -14.01 -26.05
CA MET A 131 2.47 -14.32 -26.41
C MET A 131 2.39 -14.98 -27.80
N ASP A 132 3.19 -14.51 -28.77
CA ASP A 132 3.31 -15.15 -30.09
C ASP A 132 3.91 -16.55 -29.98
N ARG A 133 4.97 -16.73 -29.18
CA ARG A 133 5.60 -18.05 -28.96
C ARG A 133 4.63 -19.07 -28.38
N ILE A 134 3.80 -18.71 -27.40
CA ILE A 134 2.83 -19.67 -26.84
C ILE A 134 1.70 -19.97 -27.82
N GLN A 135 1.26 -18.99 -28.62
CA GLN A 135 0.30 -19.23 -29.69
C GLN A 135 0.87 -20.17 -30.75
N GLU A 136 2.11 -19.95 -31.20
CA GLU A 136 2.81 -20.83 -32.14
C GLU A 136 2.97 -22.25 -31.57
N ALA A 137 3.40 -22.36 -30.31
CA ALA A 137 3.55 -23.65 -29.65
C ALA A 137 2.24 -24.44 -29.58
N MET A 138 1.12 -23.79 -29.24
CA MET A 138 -0.17 -24.47 -29.06
C MET A 138 -0.93 -24.75 -30.36
N PHE A 139 -0.80 -23.90 -31.38
CA PHE A 139 -1.64 -23.99 -32.58
C PHE A 139 -0.88 -24.40 -33.84
N THR A 140 0.45 -24.27 -33.85
CA THR A 140 1.29 -24.59 -35.01
C THR A 140 2.23 -25.76 -34.70
N THR A 141 3.07 -25.64 -33.67
CA THR A 141 4.10 -26.64 -33.37
C THR A 141 3.52 -27.90 -32.72
N TYR A 142 2.63 -27.73 -31.73
CA TYR A 142 1.98 -28.81 -31.01
C TYR A 142 0.45 -28.62 -30.96
N PRO A 143 -0.27 -28.75 -32.09
CA PRO A 143 -1.72 -28.52 -32.16
C PRO A 143 -2.54 -29.31 -31.14
N SER A 144 -2.09 -30.51 -30.78
CA SER A 144 -2.73 -31.37 -29.77
C SER A 144 -2.79 -30.76 -28.36
N LEU A 145 -2.04 -29.70 -28.07
CA LEU A 145 -2.14 -28.96 -26.82
C LEU A 145 -3.41 -28.11 -26.75
N SER A 146 -3.88 -27.59 -27.89
CA SER A 146 -5.07 -26.73 -27.95
C SER A 146 -6.38 -27.49 -27.75
N GLU A 147 -6.38 -28.80 -28.00
CA GLU A 147 -7.53 -29.70 -27.82
C GLU A 147 -7.73 -30.13 -26.37
N ARG A 148 -6.77 -29.83 -25.48
CA ARG A 148 -6.80 -30.21 -24.07
C ARG A 148 -7.54 -29.21 -23.20
N ASN A 149 -7.84 -29.62 -21.96
CA ASN A 149 -8.44 -28.74 -20.96
C ASN A 149 -7.38 -27.77 -20.40
N VAL A 150 -7.56 -26.46 -20.63
CA VAL A 150 -6.54 -25.44 -20.30
C VAL A 150 -6.98 -24.50 -19.19
N LEU A 151 -6.19 -24.43 -18.12
CA LEU A 151 -6.29 -23.40 -17.09
C LEU A 151 -5.35 -22.24 -17.40
N PHE A 152 -5.90 -21.05 -17.56
CA PHE A 152 -5.14 -19.81 -17.70
C PHE A 152 -5.07 -19.09 -16.35
N VAL A 153 -3.86 -18.82 -15.87
CA VAL A 153 -3.61 -18.06 -14.64
C VAL A 153 -2.90 -16.76 -15.01
N ASP A 154 -3.54 -15.64 -14.68
CA ASP A 154 -3.04 -14.30 -14.94
C ASP A 154 -2.53 -13.69 -13.63
N ASP A 155 -1.23 -13.81 -13.39
CA ASP A 155 -0.59 -13.31 -12.16
C ASP A 155 -0.32 -11.80 -12.29
N GLU A 156 -0.77 -11.04 -11.29
CA GLU A 156 -0.72 -9.58 -11.25
C GLU A 156 -1.44 -9.01 -12.47
N ALA A 157 -2.71 -9.41 -12.60
CA ALA A 157 -3.61 -9.03 -13.68
C ALA A 157 -3.86 -7.50 -13.72
N ASP A 158 -3.57 -6.78 -12.64
CA ASP A 158 -3.61 -5.32 -12.55
C ASP A 158 -2.65 -4.62 -13.52
N LEU A 159 -1.50 -5.23 -13.84
CA LEU A 159 -0.49 -4.67 -14.74
C LEU A 159 -1.02 -4.41 -16.17
N ALA A 160 -2.00 -5.19 -16.61
CA ALA A 160 -2.59 -5.07 -17.95
C ALA A 160 -3.72 -4.04 -18.03
N SER A 161 -3.99 -3.32 -16.94
CA SER A 161 -5.11 -2.36 -16.88
C SER A 161 -4.64 -0.90 -16.82
N VAL A 162 -3.43 -0.67 -16.28
CA VAL A 162 -2.88 0.68 -16.08
C VAL A 162 -1.39 0.67 -16.40
N SER A 163 -1.01 0.96 -17.65
CA SER A 163 0.38 1.28 -18.00
C SER A 163 0.47 2.67 -18.60
N TYR A 164 1.06 3.60 -17.85
CA TYR A 164 1.47 4.91 -18.33
C TYR A 164 2.92 5.19 -17.92
N GLU A 165 3.85 4.92 -18.83
CA GLU A 165 5.12 5.63 -18.88
C GLU A 165 5.42 6.09 -20.30
N ARG A 166 5.77 7.38 -20.40
CA ARG A 166 6.46 8.21 -21.43
C ARG A 166 6.30 7.97 -22.93
N ASP A 167 5.65 6.92 -23.37
CA ASP A 167 5.24 6.70 -24.75
C ASP A 167 3.76 6.28 -24.70
N GLU A 168 2.89 7.24 -24.36
CA GLU A 168 1.45 7.05 -24.06
C GLU A 168 0.69 6.30 -25.16
N ARG A 169 1.22 6.28 -26.39
CA ARG A 169 0.64 5.51 -27.49
C ARG A 169 1.14 4.06 -27.54
N LYS A 170 2.45 3.81 -27.40
CA LYS A 170 3.04 2.46 -27.53
C LYS A 170 2.71 1.54 -26.34
N ASN A 171 2.81 2.04 -25.11
CA ASN A 171 2.60 1.20 -23.92
C ASN A 171 1.12 0.83 -23.70
N VAL A 172 0.20 1.75 -24.01
CA VAL A 172 -1.25 1.47 -23.98
C VAL A 172 -1.63 0.49 -25.10
N THR A 173 -1.01 0.60 -26.29
CA THR A 173 -1.22 -0.41 -27.35
C THR A 173 -0.70 -1.78 -26.94
N ASP A 174 0.49 -1.89 -26.36
CA ASP A 174 1.07 -3.20 -26.01
C ASP A 174 0.25 -3.94 -24.95
N VAL A 175 -0.22 -3.24 -23.92
CA VAL A 175 -1.05 -3.82 -22.87
C VAL A 175 -2.41 -4.30 -23.40
N ARG A 176 -3.08 -3.48 -24.22
CA ARG A 176 -4.33 -3.88 -24.90
C ARG A 176 -4.10 -5.06 -25.84
N VAL A 177 -3.00 -5.05 -26.59
CA VAL A 177 -2.61 -6.14 -27.48
C VAL A 177 -2.38 -7.43 -26.69
N ILE A 178 -1.70 -7.39 -25.55
CA ILE A 178 -1.52 -8.56 -24.68
C ILE A 178 -2.87 -9.10 -24.21
N SER A 179 -3.76 -8.23 -23.71
CA SER A 179 -5.09 -8.63 -23.27
C SER A 179 -5.90 -9.31 -24.39
N LEU A 180 -5.89 -8.71 -25.59
CA LEU A 180 -6.53 -9.27 -26.78
C LEU A 180 -5.92 -10.62 -27.17
N LYS A 181 -4.59 -10.77 -27.09
CA LYS A 181 -3.91 -12.05 -27.38
C LYS A 181 -4.26 -13.15 -26.38
N ILE A 182 -4.45 -12.80 -25.10
CA ILE A 182 -4.94 -13.74 -24.07
C ILE A 182 -6.35 -14.19 -24.42
N ASP A 183 -7.27 -13.25 -24.73
CA ASP A 183 -8.65 -13.58 -25.10
C ASP A 183 -8.72 -14.46 -26.36
N GLN A 184 -7.93 -14.14 -27.39
CA GLN A 184 -7.83 -14.94 -28.62
C GLN A 184 -7.29 -16.35 -28.37
N LEU A 185 -6.22 -16.48 -27.57
CA LEU A 185 -5.63 -17.76 -27.19
C LEU A 185 -6.66 -18.65 -26.48
N ARG A 186 -7.42 -18.07 -25.56
CA ARG A 186 -8.46 -18.78 -24.80
C ARG A 186 -9.62 -19.25 -25.66
N LYS A 187 -10.17 -18.38 -26.53
CA LYS A 187 -11.31 -18.70 -27.40
C LYS A 187 -11.05 -19.85 -28.36
N LYS A 188 -9.78 -20.13 -28.67
CA LYS A 188 -9.36 -21.25 -29.52
C LYS A 188 -9.22 -22.58 -28.75
N CYS A 189 -9.32 -22.56 -27.42
CA CYS A 189 -9.28 -23.78 -26.59
C CYS A 189 -10.73 -24.20 -26.26
N PRO A 190 -11.17 -25.44 -26.59
CA PRO A 190 -12.56 -25.88 -26.40
C PRO A 190 -13.03 -25.82 -24.93
N VAL A 191 -12.16 -26.21 -24.00
CA VAL A 191 -12.41 -26.17 -22.57
C VAL A 191 -11.33 -25.31 -21.93
N SER A 192 -11.71 -24.13 -21.45
CA SER A 192 -10.79 -23.25 -20.75
C SER A 192 -11.39 -22.59 -19.52
N ALA A 193 -10.56 -22.45 -18.49
CA ALA A 193 -10.86 -21.67 -17.29
C ALA A 193 -9.84 -20.53 -17.15
N TYR A 194 -10.25 -19.40 -16.57
CA TYR A 194 -9.39 -18.23 -16.43
C TYR A 194 -9.47 -17.65 -15.03
N LEU A 195 -8.32 -17.64 -14.37
CA LEU A 195 -8.13 -17.14 -13.03
C LEU A 195 -7.21 -15.92 -13.07
N GLN A 196 -7.72 -14.77 -12.63
CA GLN A 196 -6.90 -13.59 -12.37
C GLN A 196 -6.47 -13.57 -10.92
N VAL A 197 -5.18 -13.31 -10.69
CA VAL A 197 -4.58 -13.22 -9.36
C VAL A 197 -4.06 -11.80 -9.16
N THR A 198 -4.50 -11.11 -8.12
CA THR A 198 -4.04 -9.73 -7.86
C THR A 198 -3.99 -9.39 -6.38
N ALA A 199 -3.16 -8.39 -6.03
CA ALA A 199 -3.19 -7.74 -4.74
C ALA A 199 -4.13 -6.52 -4.67
N THR A 200 -4.43 -5.94 -5.84
CA THR A 200 -5.02 -4.62 -6.04
C THR A 200 -6.35 -4.79 -6.78
N PRO A 201 -7.45 -5.03 -6.06
CA PRO A 201 -8.75 -5.33 -6.67
C PRO A 201 -9.25 -4.14 -7.51
N TYR A 202 -8.98 -2.91 -7.05
CA TYR A 202 -9.34 -1.65 -7.72
C TYR A 202 -9.09 -1.69 -9.23
N SER A 203 -7.88 -2.04 -9.66
CA SER A 203 -7.46 -1.98 -11.06
C SER A 203 -8.26 -2.92 -11.99
N LEU A 204 -8.87 -3.98 -11.44
CA LEU A 204 -9.63 -4.99 -12.18
C LEU A 204 -11.12 -4.73 -12.12
N TYR A 205 -11.67 -4.48 -10.92
CA TYR A 205 -13.10 -4.19 -10.77
C TYR A 205 -13.52 -2.89 -11.44
N LEU A 206 -12.56 -1.98 -11.65
CA LEU A 206 -12.91 -0.62 -12.00
C LEU A 206 -12.56 -0.26 -13.42
N GLN A 207 -12.14 -1.18 -14.30
CA GLN A 207 -11.76 -0.89 -15.69
C GLN A 207 -12.90 -0.29 -16.51
N PRO A 208 -12.61 0.50 -17.57
CA PRO A 208 -13.65 1.06 -18.42
C PRO A 208 -14.15 0.02 -19.42
N ASP A 209 -15.47 -0.18 -19.48
CA ASP A 209 -16.11 -0.85 -20.62
C ASP A 209 -16.03 0.08 -21.83
N GLU A 210 -15.23 -0.28 -22.84
CA GLU A 210 -15.16 0.43 -24.12
C GLU A 210 -16.44 0.23 -24.94
N ARG A 211 -17.59 0.77 -24.48
CA ARG A 211 -18.78 1.01 -25.30
C ARG A 211 -19.50 2.28 -24.83
N LYS A 212 -19.19 3.42 -25.45
CA LYS A 212 -20.12 4.56 -25.45
C LYS A 212 -21.36 4.14 -26.23
N ILE A 213 -22.56 4.49 -25.72
CA ILE A 213 -23.58 5.33 -26.39
C ILE A 213 -24.94 5.23 -25.64
N HIS A 214 -25.41 6.42 -25.21
CA HIS A 214 -26.77 6.89 -24.88
C HIS A 214 -27.69 6.17 -23.86
N ASP A 215 -28.30 7.05 -23.04
CA ASP A 215 -29.46 6.91 -22.14
C ASP A 215 -29.43 5.94 -20.95
N HIS A 216 -29.40 6.56 -19.76
CA HIS A 216 -29.98 6.11 -18.49
C HIS A 216 -29.88 4.61 -18.16
N LYS A 217 -28.70 4.01 -18.33
CA LYS A 217 -28.39 2.70 -17.75
C LYS A 217 -27.07 2.75 -16.99
N VAL A 218 -27.18 2.41 -15.71
CA VAL A 218 -26.10 2.36 -14.73
C VAL A 218 -24.98 1.46 -15.27
N PHE A 219 -23.81 2.06 -15.45
CA PHE A 219 -22.58 1.44 -15.89
C PHE A 219 -22.15 0.39 -14.87
N ALA A 220 -22.04 -0.88 -15.27
CA ALA A 220 -21.66 -1.98 -14.38
C ALA A 220 -20.15 -2.31 -14.53
N PRO A 221 -19.41 -2.51 -13.42
CA PRO A 221 -17.99 -2.90 -13.42
C PRO A 221 -17.74 -4.26 -14.08
N VAL A 222 -16.48 -4.58 -14.44
CA VAL A 222 -16.07 -5.96 -14.76
C VAL A 222 -16.42 -6.83 -13.55
N ARG A 223 -17.41 -7.71 -13.71
CA ARG A 223 -17.86 -8.61 -12.65
C ARG A 223 -17.15 -9.94 -12.81
N PRO A 224 -16.21 -10.28 -11.91
CA PRO A 224 -15.68 -11.63 -11.84
C PRO A 224 -16.84 -12.64 -11.82
N ALA A 225 -16.63 -13.82 -12.41
CA ALA A 225 -17.57 -14.93 -12.23
C ALA A 225 -17.74 -15.22 -10.73
N PHE A 226 -16.61 -15.21 -10.02
CA PHE A 226 -16.53 -15.28 -8.58
C PHE A 226 -15.26 -14.60 -8.08
N THR A 227 -15.20 -14.29 -6.80
CA THR A 227 -13.98 -13.82 -6.13
C THR A 227 -13.74 -14.64 -4.87
N GLU A 228 -12.52 -15.12 -4.70
CA GLU A 228 -12.05 -15.81 -3.50
C GLU A 228 -10.90 -15.01 -2.88
N LEU A 229 -10.92 -14.87 -1.56
CA LEU A 229 -9.93 -14.09 -0.84
C LEU A 229 -8.82 -15.00 -0.31
N VAL A 230 -7.57 -14.66 -0.60
CA VAL A 230 -6.41 -15.40 -0.08
C VAL A 230 -6.21 -15.00 1.39
N PRO A 231 -6.22 -15.96 2.33
CA PRO A 231 -6.03 -15.65 3.73
C PRO A 231 -4.62 -15.12 3.98
N THR A 232 -4.48 -14.27 4.99
CA THR A 232 -3.18 -13.92 5.55
C THR A 232 -2.72 -14.98 6.53
N PHE A 233 -1.41 -15.18 6.63
CA PHE A 233 -0.82 -16.05 7.64
C PHE A 233 -0.58 -15.26 8.95
N LYS A 234 -0.42 -15.96 10.08
CA LYS A 234 -0.36 -15.35 11.42
C LYS A 234 0.72 -14.26 11.60
N GLN A 235 1.84 -14.40 10.89
CA GLN A 235 2.97 -13.45 10.92
C GLN A 235 2.86 -12.34 9.86
N TYR A 236 1.71 -12.20 9.21
CA TYR A 236 1.52 -11.18 8.20
C TYR A 236 1.42 -9.81 8.84
N VAL A 237 2.24 -8.89 8.36
CA VAL A 237 2.23 -7.48 8.74
C VAL A 237 1.75 -6.69 7.54
N GLY A 238 0.75 -5.83 7.75
CA GLY A 238 0.06 -5.09 6.69
C GLY A 238 -0.20 -3.64 7.08
N GLY A 239 -1.08 -2.97 6.32
CA GLY A 239 -1.42 -1.57 6.58
C GLY A 239 -2.03 -1.34 7.95
N GLU A 240 -2.74 -2.33 8.51
CA GLU A 240 -3.28 -2.30 9.87
C GLU A 240 -2.17 -1.96 10.89
N THR A 241 -0.98 -2.53 10.75
CA THR A 241 0.16 -2.24 11.64
C THR A 241 0.69 -0.82 11.46
N PHE A 242 0.85 -0.35 10.23
CA PHE A 242 1.53 0.92 9.94
C PHE A 242 0.61 2.15 9.94
N PHE A 243 -0.71 1.95 9.86
CA PHE A 243 -1.70 3.02 9.69
C PHE A 243 -2.85 3.00 10.69
N GLU A 244 -3.14 1.85 11.33
CA GLU A 244 -4.30 1.69 12.22
C GLU A 244 -3.93 1.25 13.65
N SER A 245 -2.72 0.72 13.86
CA SER A 245 -2.29 0.25 15.19
C SER A 245 -2.02 1.42 16.14
N GLU A 246 -2.04 1.13 17.45
CA GLU A 246 -1.70 2.07 18.51
C GLU A 246 -0.27 2.63 18.38
N HIS A 247 0.62 1.91 17.69
CA HIS A 247 2.00 2.31 17.43
C HIS A 247 2.23 2.84 16.01
N ALA A 248 1.18 3.07 15.22
CA ALA A 248 1.30 3.53 13.82
C ALA A 248 2.16 4.79 13.70
N ASP A 249 1.95 5.77 14.59
CA ASP A 249 2.71 7.02 14.63
C ASP A 249 4.18 6.82 15.05
N ARG A 250 4.49 5.75 15.79
CA ARG A 250 5.87 5.38 16.14
C ARG A 250 6.61 4.74 14.99
N TYR A 251 5.92 3.93 14.19
CA TYR A 251 6.52 3.34 12.99
C TYR A 251 6.79 4.39 11.91
N PHE A 252 5.95 5.42 11.81
CA PHE A 252 6.14 6.54 10.89
C PHE A 252 7.22 7.52 11.38
N GLN A 253 8.09 7.94 10.47
CA GLN A 253 9.14 8.92 10.71
C GLN A 253 9.08 9.98 9.62
N GLU A 254 8.68 11.20 9.99
CA GLU A 254 8.42 12.26 9.01
C GLU A 254 9.70 12.80 8.37
N ILE A 255 9.71 12.82 7.04
CA ILE A 255 10.78 13.41 6.24
C ILE A 255 10.30 14.71 5.62
N GLN A 256 11.11 15.75 5.75
CA GLN A 256 10.81 17.06 5.17
C GLN A 256 10.85 17.00 3.62
N GLU A 257 9.87 17.61 2.96
CA GLU A 257 9.79 17.66 1.49
C GLU A 257 11.04 18.30 0.84
N ALA A 258 11.63 19.27 1.53
CA ALA A 258 12.89 19.91 1.10
C ALA A 258 14.07 18.92 1.07
N GLU A 259 14.12 17.98 2.01
CA GLU A 259 15.12 16.92 2.06
C GLU A 259 14.91 15.93 0.90
N LEU A 260 13.67 15.46 0.69
CA LEU A 260 13.35 14.59 -0.45
C LEU A 260 13.77 15.23 -1.78
N THR A 261 13.51 16.53 -1.95
CA THR A 261 13.93 17.29 -3.14
C THR A 261 15.46 17.33 -3.29
N THR A 262 16.17 17.50 -2.18
CA THR A 262 17.64 17.56 -2.15
C THR A 262 18.29 16.22 -2.47
N LEU A 263 17.62 15.10 -2.18
CA LEU A 263 18.10 13.76 -2.51
C LEU A 263 17.89 13.36 -3.98
N LYS A 264 17.10 14.12 -4.76
CA LYS A 264 16.83 13.80 -6.18
C LYS A 264 18.00 14.09 -7.11
N LYS A 265 18.87 15.03 -6.76
CA LYS A 265 20.03 15.41 -7.57
C LYS A 265 21.13 15.92 -6.66
N GLN A 266 22.38 15.68 -7.07
CA GLN A 266 23.54 16.23 -6.40
C GLN A 266 23.45 17.77 -6.33
N ASP A 267 23.45 18.29 -5.10
CA ASP A 267 23.47 19.71 -4.79
C ASP A 267 24.46 19.98 -3.64
N LEU A 268 25.70 20.26 -4.04
CA LEU A 268 26.80 20.55 -3.10
C LEU A 268 26.65 21.88 -2.37
N ARG A 269 25.71 22.75 -2.79
CA ARG A 269 25.43 24.00 -2.08
C ARG A 269 24.59 23.74 -0.84
N ARG A 270 23.61 22.82 -0.95
CA ARG A 270 22.70 22.42 0.13
C ARG A 270 23.24 21.28 0.98
N VAL A 271 24.01 20.37 0.39
CA VAL A 271 24.59 19.21 1.08
C VAL A 271 26.10 19.30 1.04
N LYS A 272 26.69 19.78 2.13
CA LYS A 272 28.14 19.83 2.32
C LYS A 272 28.60 18.58 3.06
N LYS A 273 29.63 17.93 2.50
CA LYS A 273 30.21 16.70 3.03
C LYS A 273 30.59 16.82 4.50
N GLU A 274 31.11 17.96 4.91
CA GLU A 274 31.63 18.22 6.26
C GLU A 274 30.52 18.32 7.30
N THR A 275 29.28 18.62 6.90
CA THR A 275 28.18 18.96 7.81
C THR A 275 27.07 17.92 7.84
N LEU A 276 27.27 16.71 7.28
CA LEU A 276 26.18 15.73 7.17
C LEU A 276 25.62 15.30 8.53
N LEU A 277 26.45 15.23 9.57
CA LEU A 277 26.02 14.90 10.93
C LEU A 277 25.17 16.00 11.62
N THR A 278 25.20 17.24 11.13
CA THR A 278 24.50 18.38 11.78
C THR A 278 23.51 19.10 10.87
N SER A 279 23.63 18.93 9.55
CA SER A 279 22.77 19.59 8.56
C SER A 279 21.33 19.15 8.69
N ARG A 280 20.40 20.11 8.54
CA ARG A 280 18.96 19.87 8.48
C ARG A 280 18.49 19.29 7.14
N ASN A 281 19.30 19.42 6.08
CA ASN A 281 18.92 19.02 4.72
C ASN A 281 18.99 17.49 4.49
N VAL A 282 19.60 16.75 5.41
CA VAL A 282 19.76 15.29 5.38
C VAL A 282 19.45 14.68 6.76
N ALA A 283 18.70 15.39 7.59
CA ALA A 283 18.47 15.00 8.97
C ALA A 283 17.66 13.69 9.05
N GLY A 284 16.65 13.56 8.20
CA GLY A 284 15.82 12.37 8.12
C GLY A 284 16.59 11.14 7.64
N LEU A 285 17.43 11.28 6.60
CA LEU A 285 18.30 10.21 6.10
C LEU A 285 19.34 9.79 7.16
N ARG A 286 19.93 10.76 7.86
CA ARG A 286 20.87 10.48 8.97
C ARG A 286 20.19 9.69 10.09
N GLN A 287 18.99 10.11 10.52
CA GLN A 287 18.21 9.39 11.52
C GLN A 287 17.84 7.99 11.02
N ALA A 288 17.41 7.86 9.77
CA ALA A 288 17.06 6.57 9.19
C ALA A 288 18.22 5.58 9.18
N PHE A 289 19.42 6.05 8.84
CA PHE A 289 20.64 5.25 8.91
C PHE A 289 20.95 4.80 10.36
N LEU A 290 20.94 5.73 11.32
CA LEU A 290 21.23 5.41 12.73
C LEU A 290 20.18 4.47 13.35
N HIS A 291 18.89 4.70 13.12
CA HIS A 291 17.82 3.84 13.60
C HIS A 291 17.95 2.42 13.00
N PHE A 292 18.35 2.30 11.73
CA PHE A 292 18.61 1.01 11.11
C PHE A 292 19.77 0.26 11.78
N LEU A 293 20.89 0.95 12.04
CA LEU A 293 22.03 0.37 12.76
C LEU A 293 21.62 -0.12 14.15
N VAL A 294 20.94 0.73 14.91
CA VAL A 294 20.50 0.43 16.29
C VAL A 294 19.48 -0.71 16.29
N GLY A 295 18.45 -0.63 15.44
CA GLY A 295 17.41 -1.65 15.34
C GLY A 295 17.97 -3.03 14.94
N ALA A 296 18.79 -3.08 13.89
CA ALA A 296 19.46 -4.32 13.48
C ALA A 296 20.36 -4.89 14.58
N THR A 297 21.06 -4.02 15.32
CA THR A 297 21.93 -4.43 16.42
C THR A 297 21.15 -5.00 17.60
N ILE A 298 20.09 -4.32 18.04
CA ILE A 298 19.19 -4.81 19.10
C ILE A 298 18.67 -6.21 18.76
N ARG A 299 18.17 -6.40 17.53
CA ARG A 299 17.67 -7.70 17.09
C ARG A 299 18.74 -8.79 17.11
N ARG A 300 19.95 -8.48 16.66
CA ARG A 300 21.07 -9.42 16.70
C ARG A 300 21.47 -9.76 18.13
N ILE A 301 21.41 -8.81 19.07
CA ILE A 301 21.64 -9.07 20.50
C ILE A 301 20.56 -9.99 21.06
N GLN A 302 19.28 -9.69 20.79
CA GLN A 302 18.14 -10.51 21.22
C GLN A 302 18.28 -11.97 20.75
N GLN A 303 18.65 -12.17 19.48
CA GLN A 303 18.90 -13.49 18.92
C GLN A 303 20.06 -14.21 19.61
N LYS A 304 21.18 -13.52 19.86
CA LYS A 304 22.31 -14.10 20.62
C LYS A 304 21.87 -14.52 22.03
N ASN A 305 21.10 -13.69 22.73
CA ASN A 305 20.63 -13.96 24.09
C ASN A 305 19.70 -15.18 24.15
N LYS A 306 18.93 -15.42 23.08
CA LYS A 306 18.10 -16.63 22.91
C LYS A 306 18.87 -17.86 22.45
N GLY A 307 20.17 -17.76 22.17
CA GLY A 307 20.96 -18.84 21.56
C GLY A 307 20.65 -19.08 20.08
N GLU A 308 19.95 -18.14 19.42
CA GLU A 308 19.63 -18.19 18.01
C GLU A 308 20.78 -17.64 17.15
N LYS A 309 20.84 -18.07 15.88
CA LYS A 309 21.80 -17.52 14.92
C LYS A 309 21.44 -16.05 14.61
N PRO A 310 22.35 -15.09 14.79
CA PRO A 310 22.07 -13.69 14.47
C PRO A 310 21.75 -13.50 12.99
N GLN A 311 20.57 -12.97 12.71
CA GLN A 311 20.06 -12.75 11.37
C GLN A 311 20.67 -11.50 10.72
N LYS A 312 20.46 -11.39 9.42
CA LYS A 312 20.88 -10.24 8.61
C LYS A 312 19.63 -9.40 8.32
N TYR A 313 19.80 -8.09 8.24
CA TYR A 313 18.69 -7.16 8.05
C TYR A 313 18.89 -6.30 6.81
N ALA A 314 17.76 -5.83 6.27
CA ALA A 314 17.69 -5.01 5.10
C ALA A 314 17.05 -3.65 5.39
N PHE A 315 17.52 -2.65 4.65
CA PHE A 315 16.96 -1.31 4.55
C PHE A 315 16.78 -0.99 3.07
N MET A 316 15.64 -0.41 2.69
CA MET A 316 15.38 -0.03 1.31
C MET A 316 15.19 1.49 1.21
N MET A 317 15.91 2.12 0.28
CA MET A 317 15.75 3.51 -0.10
C MET A 317 15.15 3.64 -1.49
N HIS A 318 14.07 4.40 -1.56
CA HIS A 318 13.25 4.53 -2.75
C HIS A 318 12.65 5.93 -2.90
N THR A 319 13.41 6.83 -3.50
CA THR A 319 13.06 8.26 -3.53
C THR A 319 12.78 8.79 -4.93
N GLU A 320 13.36 8.20 -5.98
CA GLU A 320 13.29 8.75 -7.34
C GLU A 320 13.42 7.63 -8.40
N ARG A 321 13.25 7.96 -9.69
CA ARG A 321 13.50 7.01 -10.81
C ARG A 321 14.92 7.09 -11.36
N GLY A 322 15.58 8.23 -11.21
CA GLY A 322 16.86 8.52 -11.87
C GLY A 322 18.04 7.75 -11.26
N LYS A 323 18.79 7.03 -12.10
CA LYS A 323 20.03 6.32 -11.69
C LYS A 323 21.03 7.25 -11.00
N ALA A 324 21.15 8.50 -11.47
CA ALA A 324 22.02 9.52 -10.86
C ALA A 324 21.60 9.88 -9.43
N ALA A 325 20.29 9.89 -9.14
CA ALA A 325 19.78 10.13 -7.79
C ALA A 325 20.18 9.00 -6.84
N HIS A 326 20.07 7.74 -7.28
CA HIS A 326 20.46 6.59 -6.46
C HIS A 326 21.95 6.58 -6.13
N VAL A 327 22.82 6.91 -7.10
CA VAL A 327 24.27 7.05 -6.88
C VAL A 327 24.56 8.18 -5.91
N TRP A 328 23.88 9.32 -6.04
CA TRP A 328 24.01 10.44 -5.12
C TRP A 328 23.61 10.06 -3.68
N GLN A 329 22.52 9.33 -3.51
CA GLN A 329 22.05 8.86 -2.20
C GLN A 329 23.03 7.87 -1.58
N ALA A 330 23.55 6.92 -2.35
CA ALA A 330 24.60 6.00 -1.89
C ALA A 330 25.84 6.77 -1.44
N THR A 331 26.22 7.80 -2.19
CA THR A 331 27.32 8.69 -1.84
C THR A 331 27.06 9.38 -0.50
N ILE A 332 25.86 9.92 -0.25
CA ILE A 332 25.54 10.55 1.04
C ILE A 332 25.61 9.52 2.18
N VAL A 333 25.02 8.34 2.01
CA VAL A 333 25.04 7.27 3.03
C VAL A 333 26.47 6.87 3.39
N GLN A 334 27.31 6.64 2.38
CA GLN A 334 28.73 6.31 2.59
C GLN A 334 29.48 7.44 3.30
N HIS A 335 29.16 8.70 3.00
CA HIS A 335 29.77 9.83 3.71
C HIS A 335 29.29 9.95 5.16
N ILE A 336 28.02 9.68 5.44
CA ILE A 336 27.48 9.62 6.81
C ILE A 336 28.21 8.53 7.60
N GLU A 337 28.30 7.32 7.05
CA GLU A 337 29.01 6.19 7.65
C GLU A 337 30.47 6.54 7.99
N ASN A 338 31.22 7.09 7.03
CA ASN A 338 32.59 7.54 7.25
C ASN A 338 32.72 8.62 8.35
N GLN A 339 31.74 9.52 8.47
CA GLN A 339 31.73 10.52 9.53
C GLN A 339 31.42 9.91 10.89
N LEU A 340 30.52 8.93 10.96
CA LEU A 340 30.22 8.21 12.21
C LEU A 340 31.44 7.41 12.69
N HIS A 341 32.18 6.77 11.77
CA HIS A 341 33.45 6.13 12.09
C HIS A 341 34.43 7.07 12.79
N LYS A 342 34.63 8.28 12.25
CA LYS A 342 35.51 9.28 12.87
C LYS A 342 34.95 9.79 14.20
N LEU A 343 33.64 9.99 14.29
CA LEU A 343 32.97 10.51 15.48
C LEU A 343 33.16 9.59 16.70
N ILE A 344 33.21 8.27 16.49
CA ILE A 344 33.46 7.29 17.56
C ILE A 344 34.76 7.60 18.30
N ASP A 345 35.82 7.96 17.58
CA ASP A 345 37.14 8.23 18.15
C ASP A 345 37.32 9.70 18.56
N GLU A 346 36.81 10.64 17.74
CA GLU A 346 37.01 12.09 17.92
C GLU A 346 36.06 12.73 18.95
N GLU A 347 34.79 12.30 19.00
CA GLU A 347 33.76 12.86 19.90
C GLU A 347 32.88 11.76 20.54
N PRO A 348 33.42 10.90 21.45
CA PRO A 348 32.69 9.74 21.97
C PRO A 348 31.36 10.06 22.67
N ARG A 349 31.27 11.22 23.35
CA ARG A 349 30.03 11.66 24.02
C ARG A 349 28.90 11.90 23.01
N LYS A 350 29.21 12.58 21.92
CA LYS A 350 28.25 12.89 20.86
C LYS A 350 27.84 11.64 20.08
N TRP A 351 28.76 10.70 19.90
CA TRP A 351 28.43 9.36 19.41
C TRP A 351 27.39 8.66 20.30
N GLN A 352 27.63 8.62 21.62
CA GLN A 352 26.68 8.03 22.58
C GLN A 352 25.32 8.71 22.55
N GLU A 353 25.27 10.05 22.46
CA GLU A 353 24.02 10.82 22.34
C GLU A 353 23.22 10.44 21.08
N LEU A 354 23.89 10.27 19.93
CA LEU A 354 23.23 9.87 18.68
C LEU A 354 22.64 8.45 18.75
N VAL A 355 23.39 7.52 19.34
CA VAL A 355 22.90 6.14 19.55
C VAL A 355 21.77 6.11 20.57
N GLN A 356 21.89 6.87 21.67
CA GLN A 356 20.85 6.97 22.69
C GLN A 356 19.55 7.55 22.13
N ALA A 357 19.61 8.62 21.34
CA ALA A 357 18.42 9.19 20.69
C ALA A 357 17.72 8.15 19.79
N SER A 358 18.49 7.34 19.07
CA SER A 358 17.97 6.26 18.22
C SER A 358 17.41 5.10 19.03
N PHE A 359 18.02 4.76 20.18
CA PHE A 359 17.54 3.73 21.10
C PHE A 359 16.20 4.14 21.73
N GLU A 360 16.09 5.37 22.22
CA GLU A 360 14.84 5.89 22.79
C GLU A 360 13.72 5.95 21.73
N ASN A 361 14.04 6.22 20.45
CA ASN A 361 13.06 6.16 19.36
C ASN A 361 12.44 4.76 19.18
N VAL A 362 13.22 3.69 19.38
CA VAL A 362 12.74 2.30 19.21
C VAL A 362 12.16 1.68 20.47
N LYS A 363 12.60 2.15 21.65
CA LYS A 363 12.33 1.56 22.95
C LYS A 363 10.87 1.26 23.24
N GLU A 364 9.96 2.19 22.93
CA GLU A 364 8.53 2.02 23.21
C GLU A 364 7.85 0.96 22.35
N THR A 365 8.40 0.70 21.15
CA THR A 365 7.86 -0.32 20.25
C THR A 365 8.55 -1.66 20.41
N LEU A 366 9.63 -1.77 21.20
CA LEU A 366 10.43 -2.98 21.35
C LEU A 366 9.63 -4.13 21.98
N ILE A 367 9.87 -5.33 21.47
CA ILE A 367 9.30 -6.58 21.97
C ILE A 367 10.45 -7.52 22.32
N GLY A 368 10.27 -8.31 23.39
CA GLY A 368 11.24 -9.30 23.84
C GLY A 368 12.23 -8.76 24.88
N ASP A 369 13.40 -9.41 24.98
CA ASP A 369 14.47 -9.02 25.89
C ASP A 369 15.10 -7.68 25.43
N ILE A 370 14.97 -6.63 26.23
CA ILE A 370 15.45 -5.29 25.86
C ILE A 370 16.90 -5.14 26.35
N PRO A 371 17.91 -5.06 25.45
CA PRO A 371 19.29 -4.91 25.85
C PRO A 371 19.55 -3.55 26.51
N SER A 372 20.55 -3.49 27.39
CA SER A 372 20.95 -2.23 28.01
C SER A 372 21.49 -1.25 26.97
N LEU A 373 21.24 0.05 27.17
CA LEU A 373 21.75 1.11 26.29
C LEU A 373 23.27 1.01 26.09
N GLN A 374 24.01 0.69 27.16
CA GLN A 374 25.47 0.55 27.08
C GLN A 374 25.88 -0.62 26.16
N THR A 375 25.19 -1.76 26.26
CA THR A 375 25.41 -2.90 25.36
C THR A 375 25.12 -2.52 23.91
N VAL A 376 24.04 -1.79 23.66
CA VAL A 376 23.68 -1.33 22.30
C VAL A 376 24.74 -0.38 21.75
N ILE A 377 25.20 0.60 22.53
CA ILE A 377 26.28 1.52 22.12
C ILE A 377 27.54 0.75 21.70
N THR A 378 27.96 -0.22 22.52
CA THR A 378 29.16 -1.02 22.25
C THR A 378 29.00 -1.90 21.01
N ASP A 379 27.87 -2.60 20.85
CA ASP A 379 27.66 -3.49 19.70
C ASP A 379 27.43 -2.70 18.39
N VAL A 380 26.81 -1.50 18.44
CA VAL A 380 26.67 -0.63 17.27
C VAL A 380 28.03 -0.07 16.84
N GLN A 381 28.86 0.36 17.80
CA GLN A 381 30.22 0.80 17.53
C GLN A 381 31.03 -0.32 16.86
N LYS A 382 30.95 -1.54 17.39
CA LYS A 382 31.59 -2.72 16.80
C LYS A 382 31.06 -3.02 15.40
N ALA A 383 29.75 -2.93 15.18
CA ALA A 383 29.15 -3.17 13.88
C ALA A 383 29.68 -2.20 12.80
N LEU A 384 29.90 -0.92 13.15
CA LEU A 384 30.57 0.02 12.26
C LEU A 384 32.04 -0.37 12.04
N GLN A 385 32.82 -0.53 13.11
CA GLN A 385 34.26 -0.84 13.03
C GLN A 385 34.57 -2.13 12.25
N ASP A 386 33.70 -3.15 12.36
CA ASP A 386 33.82 -4.43 11.64
C ASP A 386 33.15 -4.38 10.24
N GLU A 387 32.74 -3.20 9.74
CA GLU A 387 32.16 -2.96 8.41
C GLU A 387 30.90 -3.82 8.13
N TYR A 388 29.97 -3.91 9.08
CA TYR A 388 28.75 -4.72 8.93
C TYR A 388 27.73 -4.15 7.94
N VAL A 389 27.92 -2.91 7.47
CA VAL A 389 27.00 -2.22 6.57
C VAL A 389 27.44 -2.40 5.12
N LEU A 390 26.52 -2.85 4.28
CA LEU A 390 26.74 -2.92 2.83
C LEU A 390 25.69 -2.10 2.10
N THR A 391 26.10 -1.03 1.41
CA THR A 391 25.23 -0.23 0.56
C THR A 391 25.33 -0.67 -0.90
N SER A 392 24.21 -1.06 -1.51
CA SER A 392 24.12 -1.54 -2.89
C SER A 392 23.13 -0.71 -3.71
N VAL A 393 23.57 -0.22 -4.87
CA VAL A 393 22.70 0.50 -5.82
C VAL A 393 22.16 -0.46 -6.87
N VAL A 394 20.83 -0.48 -7.06
CA VAL A 394 20.14 -1.39 -7.99
C VAL A 394 19.46 -0.58 -9.10
N ASN A 395 20.07 -0.58 -10.29
CA ASN A 395 19.70 0.29 -11.41
C ASN A 395 19.33 -0.48 -12.69
N SER A 396 19.54 -1.80 -12.75
CA SER A 396 19.24 -2.65 -13.89
C SER A 396 18.70 -4.03 -13.47
N GLU A 397 18.01 -4.74 -14.38
CA GLU A 397 17.60 -6.13 -14.13
C GLU A 397 18.81 -7.08 -14.00
N GLN A 398 19.93 -6.75 -14.64
CA GLN A 398 21.19 -7.48 -14.46
C GLN A 398 21.70 -7.33 -13.04
N ASP A 399 21.65 -6.11 -12.47
CA ASP A 399 22.04 -5.85 -11.09
C ASP A 399 21.19 -6.70 -10.13
N VAL A 400 19.87 -6.74 -10.34
CA VAL A 400 18.98 -7.61 -9.56
C VAL A 400 19.43 -9.06 -9.68
N SER A 401 19.57 -9.56 -10.91
CA SER A 401 19.91 -10.97 -11.15
C SER A 401 21.22 -11.40 -10.47
N LEU A 402 22.19 -10.50 -10.35
CA LEU A 402 23.47 -10.73 -9.65
C LEU A 402 23.31 -10.70 -8.12
N LEU A 403 22.33 -9.94 -7.62
CA LEU A 403 22.03 -9.80 -6.20
C LEU A 403 20.99 -10.80 -5.71
N LEU A 404 20.34 -11.58 -6.59
CA LEU A 404 19.39 -12.61 -6.17
C LEU A 404 20.11 -13.83 -5.59
N ASP A 405 19.55 -14.39 -4.52
CA ASP A 405 19.90 -15.72 -4.04
C ASP A 405 19.16 -16.83 -4.81
N HIS A 406 19.44 -18.08 -4.44
CA HIS A 406 18.81 -19.27 -5.02
C HIS A 406 17.29 -19.37 -4.79
N THR A 407 16.71 -18.49 -3.98
CA THR A 407 15.26 -18.40 -3.74
C THR A 407 14.60 -17.27 -4.53
N GLY A 408 15.39 -16.52 -5.31
CA GLY A 408 14.92 -15.35 -6.06
C GLY A 408 14.66 -14.13 -5.17
N GLN A 409 15.33 -14.03 -4.02
CA GLN A 409 15.26 -12.90 -3.10
C GLN A 409 16.58 -12.11 -3.11
N LEU A 410 16.58 -10.83 -2.73
CA LEU A 410 17.86 -10.11 -2.61
C LEU A 410 18.72 -10.74 -1.52
N ARG A 411 19.92 -11.14 -1.91
CA ARG A 411 20.93 -11.72 -1.05
C ARG A 411 21.40 -10.69 -0.02
N LEU A 412 21.27 -11.06 1.24
CA LEU A 412 21.86 -10.32 2.36
C LEU A 412 23.32 -10.75 2.54
N SER A 413 24.25 -10.02 1.94
CA SER A 413 25.68 -10.35 1.95
C SER A 413 26.34 -9.98 3.27
N SER A 414 25.97 -8.84 3.86
CA SER A 414 26.48 -8.37 5.15
C SER A 414 25.42 -8.47 6.27
N PRO A 415 25.74 -8.32 7.57
CA PRO A 415 24.73 -8.26 8.62
C PRO A 415 23.69 -7.15 8.43
N MET A 416 24.07 -6.03 7.83
CA MET A 416 23.18 -4.89 7.56
C MET A 416 23.31 -4.48 6.09
N ASN A 417 22.21 -4.49 5.33
CA ASN A 417 22.24 -4.28 3.88
C ASN A 417 21.31 -3.12 3.51
N ILE A 418 21.83 -2.11 2.83
CA ILE A 418 21.08 -0.96 2.35
C ILE A 418 20.94 -1.08 0.83
N PHE A 419 19.71 -1.24 0.34
CA PHE A 419 19.41 -1.29 -1.09
C PHE A 419 18.84 0.05 -1.54
N ILE A 420 19.50 0.69 -2.51
CA ILE A 420 19.07 1.98 -3.07
C ILE A 420 18.70 1.77 -4.53
N GLY A 421 17.46 2.06 -4.92
CA GLY A 421 17.05 1.82 -6.29
C GLY A 421 15.67 2.33 -6.64
N GLY A 422 15.36 2.18 -7.92
CA GLY A 422 14.12 2.68 -8.52
C GLY A 422 13.05 1.60 -8.68
N GLN A 423 12.32 1.63 -9.81
CA GLN A 423 11.20 0.70 -10.10
C GLN A 423 11.59 -0.78 -10.11
N ILE A 424 12.88 -1.03 -10.27
CA ILE A 424 13.45 -2.36 -10.32
C ILE A 424 13.39 -3.04 -8.95
N LEU A 425 13.48 -2.28 -7.85
CA LEU A 425 13.26 -2.77 -6.48
C LEU A 425 11.77 -2.85 -6.13
N ASP A 426 10.94 -2.06 -6.81
CA ASP A 426 9.52 -1.91 -6.50
C ASP A 426 8.67 -3.11 -6.89
N ARG A 427 8.99 -3.79 -8.00
CA ARG A 427 8.11 -4.82 -8.58
C ARG A 427 8.74 -6.21 -8.57
N GLY A 428 8.20 -7.09 -7.73
CA GLY A 428 8.41 -8.54 -7.79
C GLY A 428 9.65 -9.09 -7.07
N VAL A 429 10.70 -8.29 -6.87
CA VAL A 429 11.84 -8.71 -6.03
C VAL A 429 11.40 -8.75 -4.56
N THR A 430 11.64 -9.86 -3.85
CA THR A 430 11.31 -9.97 -2.42
C THR A 430 12.56 -9.68 -1.59
N ILE A 431 12.44 -8.82 -0.57
CA ILE A 431 13.50 -8.52 0.39
C ILE A 431 13.08 -9.05 1.75
N ASN A 432 13.83 -10.01 2.27
CA ASN A 432 13.61 -10.52 3.62
C ASN A 432 14.21 -9.60 4.68
N GLN A 433 13.71 -9.71 5.91
CA GLN A 433 14.23 -8.97 7.07
C GLN A 433 14.32 -7.45 6.85
N LEU A 434 13.37 -6.87 6.12
CA LEU A 434 13.30 -5.43 5.85
C LEU A 434 12.77 -4.67 7.08
N ILE A 435 13.66 -4.01 7.81
CA ILE A 435 13.31 -3.24 9.04
C ILE A 435 13.40 -1.73 8.84
N GLY A 436 13.73 -1.25 7.64
CA GLY A 436 13.68 0.18 7.36
C GLY A 436 13.34 0.46 5.91
N PHE A 437 12.45 1.43 5.72
CA PHE A 437 11.97 1.81 4.39
C PHE A 437 11.93 3.33 4.26
N TYR A 438 12.75 3.87 3.38
CA TYR A 438 12.83 5.30 3.09
C TYR A 438 12.21 5.60 1.75
N TYR A 439 11.05 6.25 1.75
CA TYR A 439 10.23 6.46 0.56
C TYR A 439 10.02 7.94 0.29
N GLY A 440 10.38 8.38 -0.92
CA GLY A 440 10.29 9.79 -1.34
C GLY A 440 9.59 10.03 -2.67
N ARG A 441 9.03 8.97 -3.27
CA ARG A 441 8.42 9.08 -4.59
C ARG A 441 7.06 9.76 -4.52
N ASN A 442 6.98 10.93 -5.12
CA ASN A 442 5.74 11.64 -5.40
C ASN A 442 5.43 11.53 -6.91
N PRO A 443 4.59 10.57 -7.34
CA PRO A 443 4.16 10.51 -8.73
C PRO A 443 3.15 11.64 -9.00
N ASN A 444 3.47 12.56 -9.92
CA ASN A 444 2.58 13.64 -10.41
C ASN A 444 1.20 13.14 -10.91
N ARG A 445 1.00 11.84 -11.07
CA ARG A 445 -0.29 11.16 -11.17
C ARG A 445 -0.25 9.96 -10.22
N TYR A 446 -0.87 10.07 -9.05
CA TYR A 446 -0.92 9.00 -8.05
C TYR A 446 -1.72 7.81 -8.59
N GLN A 447 -1.02 6.86 -9.21
CA GLN A 447 -1.57 5.55 -9.57
C GLN A 447 -1.42 4.65 -8.34
N GLN A 448 -2.54 4.26 -7.73
CA GLN A 448 -2.58 3.43 -6.51
C GLN A 448 -1.79 2.12 -6.64
N ASP A 449 -1.77 1.52 -7.84
CA ASP A 449 -0.98 0.32 -8.10
C ASP A 449 0.50 0.55 -7.80
N THR A 450 1.02 1.76 -8.00
CA THR A 450 2.40 2.11 -7.65
C THR A 450 2.57 2.23 -6.14
N VAL A 451 1.66 2.91 -5.44
CA VAL A 451 1.81 3.20 -4.00
C VAL A 451 1.64 1.94 -3.12
N LEU A 452 0.61 1.14 -3.39
CA LEU A 452 0.38 -0.12 -2.67
C LEU A 452 1.41 -1.18 -3.04
N GLN A 453 1.72 -1.40 -4.33
CA GLN A 453 2.74 -2.38 -4.71
C GLN A 453 4.14 -2.02 -4.17
N HIS A 454 4.42 -0.74 -3.91
CA HIS A 454 5.67 -0.28 -3.29
C HIS A 454 5.67 -0.40 -1.77
N SER A 455 4.54 -0.75 -1.14
CA SER A 455 4.44 -0.97 0.31
C SER A 455 5.12 -2.29 0.68
N ARG A 456 6.44 -2.37 0.50
CA ARG A 456 7.33 -3.47 0.89
C ARG A 456 7.44 -3.61 2.41
N LEU A 457 6.88 -2.64 3.14
CA LEU A 457 6.52 -2.71 4.55
C LEU A 457 5.61 -3.91 4.85
N TYR A 458 4.77 -4.34 3.90
CA TYR A 458 3.87 -5.47 4.12
C TYR A 458 4.55 -6.79 3.80
N GLY A 459 4.17 -7.85 4.50
CA GLY A 459 4.69 -9.20 4.30
C GLY A 459 4.88 -9.97 5.59
N ALA A 460 5.56 -11.12 5.49
CA ALA A 460 5.86 -11.94 6.66
C ALA A 460 6.98 -11.33 7.49
N ARG A 461 6.73 -11.09 8.78
CA ARG A 461 7.74 -10.57 9.69
C ARG A 461 7.58 -11.14 11.09
N ASP A 462 8.70 -11.35 11.76
CA ASP A 462 8.71 -11.62 13.18
C ASP A 462 8.22 -10.38 13.93
N PRO A 463 7.32 -10.48 14.93
CA PRO A 463 6.89 -9.35 15.75
C PRO A 463 8.06 -8.56 16.35
N GLU A 464 9.15 -9.23 16.72
CA GLU A 464 10.35 -8.55 17.23
C GLU A 464 11.04 -7.73 16.13
N ASP A 465 11.03 -8.17 14.86
CA ASP A 465 11.55 -7.38 13.75
C ASP A 465 10.65 -6.16 13.46
N VAL A 466 9.33 -6.31 13.60
CA VAL A 466 8.37 -5.19 13.48
C VAL A 466 8.64 -4.14 14.55
N SER A 467 8.99 -4.58 15.76
CA SER A 467 9.29 -3.73 16.92
C SER A 467 10.38 -2.68 16.65
N VAL A 468 11.34 -2.99 15.76
CA VAL A 468 12.42 -2.06 15.35
C VAL A 468 12.19 -1.45 13.97
N THR A 469 11.08 -1.78 13.30
CA THR A 469 10.83 -1.33 11.93
C THR A 469 10.47 0.15 11.90
N ARG A 470 11.01 0.91 10.94
CA ARG A 470 10.65 2.32 10.71
C ARG A 470 10.35 2.63 9.25
N PHE A 471 9.33 3.45 9.04
CA PHE A 471 8.89 3.95 7.74
C PHE A 471 9.14 5.45 7.62
N TYR A 472 10.08 5.83 6.76
CA TYR A 472 10.51 7.21 6.55
C TYR A 472 9.88 7.76 5.27
N THR A 473 8.98 8.72 5.38
CA THR A 473 8.40 9.40 4.22
C THR A 473 7.87 10.77 4.59
N SER A 474 7.45 11.58 3.63
CA SER A 474 6.80 12.85 3.94
C SER A 474 5.38 12.62 4.45
N ARG A 475 4.88 13.53 5.29
CA ARG A 475 3.51 13.49 5.83
C ARG A 475 2.47 13.30 4.71
N ASN A 476 2.63 14.02 3.61
CA ASN A 476 1.73 13.94 2.46
C ASN A 476 1.65 12.51 1.88
N ILE A 477 2.80 11.86 1.70
CA ILE A 477 2.84 10.49 1.18
C ILE A 477 2.28 9.50 2.21
N TYR A 478 2.55 9.69 3.51
CA TYR A 478 2.02 8.84 4.56
C TYR A 478 0.48 8.87 4.60
N GLU A 479 -0.12 10.06 4.65
CA GLU A 479 -1.58 10.24 4.65
C GLU A 479 -2.22 9.67 3.38
N MET A 480 -1.55 9.82 2.24
CA MET A 480 -1.97 9.20 0.99
C MET A 480 -2.03 7.67 1.11
N MET A 481 -0.95 7.04 1.61
CA MET A 481 -0.87 5.59 1.78
C MET A 481 -1.94 5.07 2.75
N LYS A 482 -2.20 5.81 3.83
CA LYS A 482 -3.28 5.54 4.79
C LYS A 482 -4.65 5.55 4.12
N ARG A 483 -4.99 6.59 3.35
CA ARG A 483 -6.28 6.67 2.61
C ARG A 483 -6.45 5.51 1.62
N VAL A 484 -5.37 5.17 0.90
CA VAL A 484 -5.39 4.05 -0.04
C VAL A 484 -5.58 2.71 0.68
N HIS A 485 -4.96 2.53 1.85
CA HIS A 485 -5.17 1.34 2.69
C HIS A 485 -6.63 1.24 3.17
N GLU A 486 -7.19 2.34 3.69
CA GLU A 486 -8.59 2.37 4.14
C GLU A 486 -9.57 1.99 3.03
N PHE A 487 -9.27 2.43 1.81
CA PHE A 487 -10.04 2.12 0.61
C PHE A 487 -9.94 0.63 0.23
N ASP A 488 -8.73 0.05 0.20
CA ASP A 488 -8.54 -1.38 -0.07
C ASP A 488 -9.26 -2.25 0.96
N GLN A 489 -9.20 -1.88 2.25
CA GLN A 489 -9.95 -2.59 3.30
C GLN A 489 -11.46 -2.48 3.10
N ALA A 490 -11.97 -1.30 2.75
CA ALA A 490 -13.40 -1.12 2.49
C ALA A 490 -13.90 -2.02 1.34
N LEU A 491 -13.12 -2.10 0.25
CA LEU A 491 -13.45 -2.95 -0.89
C LEU A 491 -13.39 -4.44 -0.52
N ARG A 492 -12.40 -4.86 0.28
CA ARG A 492 -12.29 -6.25 0.76
C ARG A 492 -13.46 -6.66 1.65
N VAL A 493 -13.81 -5.83 2.64
CA VAL A 493 -14.94 -6.11 3.54
C VAL A 493 -16.25 -6.24 2.75
N SER A 494 -16.45 -5.40 1.72
CA SER A 494 -17.60 -5.50 0.82
C SER A 494 -17.63 -6.83 0.05
N ILE A 495 -16.48 -7.36 -0.36
CA ILE A 495 -16.39 -8.67 -1.01
C ILE A 495 -16.68 -9.80 0.00
N GLU A 496 -16.25 -9.66 1.26
CA GLU A 496 -16.47 -10.66 2.33
C GLU A 496 -17.92 -10.73 2.82
N SER A 497 -18.60 -9.59 2.93
CA SER A 497 -19.94 -9.51 3.51
C SER A 497 -21.05 -10.08 2.61
N GLY A 498 -20.71 -10.45 1.37
CA GLY A 498 -21.53 -11.31 0.52
C GLY A 498 -22.35 -10.60 -0.54
N GLY A 499 -21.95 -10.83 -1.80
CA GLY A 499 -22.79 -10.80 -3.01
C GLY A 499 -22.83 -9.45 -3.75
N ASP A 500 -22.98 -9.52 -5.07
CA ASP A 500 -23.06 -8.44 -6.08
C ASP A 500 -23.97 -7.21 -5.74
N ASP A 501 -24.66 -7.22 -4.59
CA ASP A 501 -25.66 -6.24 -4.15
C ASP A 501 -25.17 -5.27 -3.05
N GLN A 502 -24.15 -5.61 -2.24
CA GLN A 502 -23.53 -4.63 -1.31
C GLN A 502 -22.35 -3.93 -1.99
N GLN A 503 -22.70 -3.08 -2.96
CA GLN A 503 -21.75 -2.32 -3.77
C GLN A 503 -21.09 -1.22 -2.93
N VAL A 504 -19.75 -1.16 -2.95
CA VAL A 504 -19.06 0.09 -2.62
C VAL A 504 -19.56 1.13 -3.60
N ILE A 505 -20.33 2.11 -3.12
CA ILE A 505 -20.84 3.17 -3.97
C ILE A 505 -19.71 4.17 -4.17
N PHE A 506 -19.28 4.29 -5.42
CA PHE A 506 -18.33 5.30 -5.83
C PHE A 506 -19.09 6.57 -6.18
N ILE A 507 -18.73 7.65 -5.52
CA ILE A 507 -19.42 8.93 -5.62
C ILE A 507 -18.42 10.05 -5.91
N GLN A 508 -18.83 10.99 -6.75
CA GLN A 508 -18.04 12.17 -7.12
C GLN A 508 -18.87 13.44 -6.97
N LYS A 509 -18.18 14.57 -6.93
CA LYS A 509 -18.78 15.89 -7.01
C LYS A 509 -19.07 16.26 -8.48
N ASP A 510 -20.27 16.73 -8.79
CA ASP A 510 -20.59 17.35 -10.09
C ASP A 510 -20.31 18.87 -10.09
N ASP A 511 -20.51 19.52 -11.24
CA ASP A 511 -20.28 20.97 -11.41
C ASP A 511 -21.22 21.84 -10.54
N GLU A 512 -22.30 21.26 -10.01
CA GLU A 512 -23.25 21.91 -9.10
C GLU A 512 -22.99 21.56 -7.61
N ASN A 513 -21.84 20.96 -7.30
CA ASN A 513 -21.46 20.51 -5.96
C ASN A 513 -22.40 19.44 -5.35
N LYS A 514 -23.10 18.65 -6.18
CA LYS A 514 -23.90 17.49 -5.75
C LYS A 514 -23.08 16.22 -5.86
N ILE A 515 -23.39 15.27 -4.98
CA ILE A 515 -22.78 13.95 -4.98
C ILE A 515 -23.56 13.07 -5.94
N ILE A 516 -22.89 12.64 -7.02
CA ILE A 516 -23.46 11.73 -8.00
C ILE A 516 -22.69 10.41 -8.04
N PRO A 517 -23.35 9.27 -8.30
CA PRO A 517 -22.65 8.03 -8.59
C PRO A 517 -21.71 8.22 -9.77
N CYS A 518 -20.50 7.69 -9.66
CA CYS A 518 -19.48 7.81 -10.69
C CYS A 518 -18.88 6.47 -11.06
N SER A 519 -18.44 6.36 -12.32
CA SER A 519 -17.59 5.23 -12.68
C SER A 519 -16.28 5.33 -11.89
N PRO A 520 -15.83 4.25 -11.26
CA PRO A 520 -14.68 4.33 -10.38
C PRO A 520 -13.37 4.66 -11.14
N ASN A 521 -13.33 4.40 -12.45
CA ASN A 521 -12.28 4.85 -13.38
C ASN A 521 -11.95 6.34 -13.34
N LYS A 522 -12.97 7.16 -13.02
CA LYS A 522 -12.88 8.62 -13.06
C LYS A 522 -12.17 9.17 -11.84
N LEU A 523 -11.99 8.38 -10.78
CA LEU A 523 -11.48 8.87 -9.50
C LEU A 523 -9.99 9.13 -9.54
N LEU A 524 -9.61 10.33 -9.10
CA LEU A 524 -8.24 10.65 -8.73
C LEU A 524 -8.04 10.23 -7.28
N LEU A 525 -7.09 9.32 -7.11
CA LEU A 525 -6.93 8.57 -5.86
C LEU A 525 -6.28 9.41 -4.76
N SER A 526 -5.71 10.56 -5.13
CA SER A 526 -5.19 11.57 -4.22
C SER A 526 -6.25 12.21 -3.34
N ASP A 527 -7.50 12.16 -3.80
CA ASP A 527 -8.60 12.93 -3.24
C ASP A 527 -9.72 12.01 -2.74
N LEU A 528 -9.37 10.78 -2.33
CA LEU A 528 -10.34 9.82 -1.81
C LEU A 528 -10.65 10.03 -0.33
N ASN A 529 -11.94 10.02 -0.02
CA ASN A 529 -12.46 9.87 1.32
C ASN A 529 -13.35 8.64 1.40
N VAL A 530 -13.01 7.71 2.29
CA VAL A 530 -13.83 6.54 2.57
C VAL A 530 -14.83 6.90 3.66
N ILE A 531 -16.13 6.72 3.40
CA ILE A 531 -17.21 6.88 4.38
C ILE A 531 -17.45 5.50 5.02
N LYS A 532 -17.42 5.44 6.36
CA LYS A 532 -17.75 4.26 7.17
C LYS A 532 -18.63 4.68 8.34
N PRO A 533 -19.44 3.76 8.92
CA PRO A 533 -20.22 4.05 10.12
C PRO A 533 -19.40 4.74 11.22
N HIS A 534 -19.93 5.83 11.75
CA HIS A 534 -19.30 6.65 12.82
C HIS A 534 -17.89 7.18 12.52
N LYS A 535 -17.44 7.17 11.27
CA LYS A 535 -16.16 7.79 10.90
C LYS A 535 -16.22 9.30 11.14
N ARG A 536 -15.11 9.85 11.63
CA ARG A 536 -14.91 11.29 11.86
C ARG A 536 -14.29 11.95 10.63
N PHE A 537 -14.75 13.16 10.31
CA PHE A 537 -14.12 14.05 9.33
C PHE A 537 -13.86 15.40 10.00
N LEU A 538 -12.60 15.80 10.08
CA LEU A 538 -12.16 17.01 10.77
C LEU A 538 -10.91 17.60 10.10
N PRO A 539 -10.68 18.92 10.20
CA PRO A 539 -9.41 19.51 9.79
C PRO A 539 -8.31 19.11 10.78
N VAL A 540 -7.17 18.68 10.24
CA VAL A 540 -5.95 18.31 10.98
C VAL A 540 -4.78 19.07 10.35
N GLY A 541 -3.81 19.51 11.16
CA GLY A 541 -2.59 20.13 10.64
C GLY A 541 -2.79 21.51 10.03
N PHE A 542 -3.65 22.31 10.65
CA PHE A 542 -3.91 23.69 10.25
C PHE A 542 -3.32 24.70 11.24
N GLN A 543 -3.37 25.97 10.86
CA GLN A 543 -3.16 27.13 11.71
C GLN A 543 -4.33 28.10 11.48
N THR A 544 -4.58 28.99 12.44
CA THR A 544 -5.56 30.07 12.32
C THR A 544 -4.92 31.34 11.78
N GLY A 545 -5.71 32.17 11.11
CA GLY A 545 -5.32 33.52 10.70
C GLY A 545 -5.19 34.52 11.85
N TYR A 546 -4.76 35.74 11.51
CA TYR A 546 -4.65 36.85 12.47
C TYR A 546 -6.03 37.41 12.85
N LYS A 547 -6.16 37.85 14.11
CA LYS A 547 -7.40 38.37 14.70
C LYS A 547 -8.12 39.41 13.85
N THR A 548 -7.40 40.31 13.19
CA THR A 548 -7.97 41.36 12.33
C THR A 548 -8.74 40.80 11.14
N HIS A 549 -8.34 39.66 10.60
CA HIS A 549 -8.95 39.07 9.41
C HIS A 549 -10.08 38.09 9.76
N LEU A 550 -10.01 37.43 10.92
CA LEU A 550 -10.98 36.41 11.30
C LEU A 550 -12.17 36.93 12.12
N LYS A 551 -12.03 38.10 12.75
CA LYS A 551 -13.00 38.62 13.73
C LYS A 551 -14.44 38.58 13.21
N LYS A 552 -14.66 39.00 11.96
CA LYS A 552 -16.00 39.04 11.35
C LYS A 552 -16.65 37.64 11.31
N SER A 553 -15.92 36.63 10.83
CA SER A 553 -16.41 35.25 10.74
C SER A 553 -16.63 34.64 12.13
N ILE A 554 -15.71 34.89 13.07
CA ILE A 554 -15.84 34.39 14.46
C ILE A 554 -17.04 35.02 15.18
N ASP A 555 -17.21 36.34 15.09
CA ASP A 555 -18.32 37.04 15.73
C ASP A 555 -19.66 36.54 15.17
N TRP A 556 -19.74 36.29 13.86
CA TRP A 556 -20.92 35.70 13.24
C TRP A 556 -21.17 34.27 13.73
N LEU A 557 -20.15 33.40 13.75
CA LEU A 557 -20.26 32.02 14.25
C LEU A 557 -20.69 31.99 15.72
N ASP A 558 -20.13 32.85 16.56
CA ASP A 558 -20.47 32.95 17.98
C ASP A 558 -21.93 33.37 18.17
N GLN A 559 -22.44 34.31 17.36
CA GLN A 559 -23.85 34.71 17.38
C GLN A 559 -24.78 33.59 16.92
N GLN A 560 -24.44 32.86 15.86
CA GLN A 560 -25.28 31.74 15.41
C GLN A 560 -25.30 30.59 16.43
N LEU A 561 -24.16 30.29 17.06
CA LEU A 561 -23.97 29.15 17.96
C LEU A 561 -24.27 29.46 19.44
N VAL A 562 -24.63 30.69 19.80
CA VAL A 562 -25.05 31.02 21.17
C VAL A 562 -26.44 30.50 21.50
N HIS A 563 -27.32 30.42 20.50
CA HIS A 563 -28.71 30.03 20.67
C HIS A 563 -28.96 28.53 20.51
N VAL A 564 -27.92 27.76 20.15
CA VAL A 564 -28.05 26.32 19.86
C VAL A 564 -28.24 25.51 21.15
N GLN A 565 -29.38 24.84 21.28
CA GLN A 565 -29.66 23.93 22.38
C GLN A 565 -28.74 22.69 22.29
N GLN A 566 -28.38 22.09 23.43
CA GLN A 566 -27.35 21.04 23.48
C GLN A 566 -27.95 19.66 23.82
N PRO A 567 -28.00 18.70 22.89
CA PRO A 567 -27.79 18.79 21.43
C PRO A 567 -29.04 19.34 20.69
N GLU A 568 -28.87 19.89 19.49
CA GLU A 568 -29.98 20.38 18.66
C GLU A 568 -29.88 19.83 17.23
N ARG A 569 -31.02 19.63 16.58
CA ARG A 569 -31.10 19.18 15.19
C ARG A 569 -31.34 20.39 14.28
N LEU A 570 -30.35 20.74 13.46
CA LEU A 570 -30.43 21.89 12.55
C LEU A 570 -30.59 21.47 11.08
N PRO A 571 -31.31 22.26 10.27
CA PRO A 571 -31.32 22.13 8.81
C PRO A 571 -29.90 22.15 8.21
N ILE A 572 -29.64 21.28 7.23
CA ILE A 572 -28.32 21.12 6.62
C ILE A 572 -27.77 22.42 6.01
N ASN A 573 -28.62 23.23 5.37
CA ASN A 573 -28.22 24.50 4.76
C ASN A 573 -27.66 25.51 5.78
N ILE A 574 -28.08 25.45 7.05
CA ILE A 574 -27.50 26.26 8.13
C ILE A 574 -26.12 25.72 8.47
N VAL A 575 -25.97 24.40 8.61
CA VAL A 575 -24.69 23.76 8.92
C VAL A 575 -23.65 23.97 7.82
N GLU A 576 -24.06 23.95 6.56
CA GLU A 576 -23.18 24.28 5.42
C GLU A 576 -22.60 25.70 5.52
N LYS A 577 -23.44 26.68 5.88
CA LYS A 577 -22.97 28.06 6.10
C LYS A 577 -21.99 28.16 7.27
N LEU A 578 -22.21 27.38 8.34
CA LEU A 578 -21.26 27.30 9.45
C LEU A 578 -19.91 26.76 8.97
N ILE A 579 -19.90 25.71 8.15
CA ILE A 579 -18.67 25.12 7.61
C ILE A 579 -17.91 26.10 6.71
N ASP A 580 -18.63 26.86 5.88
CA ASP A 580 -18.01 27.87 5.01
C ASP A 580 -17.31 28.96 5.81
N GLU A 581 -17.99 29.52 6.82
CA GLU A 581 -17.39 30.55 7.68
C GLU A 581 -16.24 30.01 8.53
N ILE A 582 -16.32 28.75 8.99
CA ILE A 582 -15.20 28.08 9.64
C ILE A 582 -14.02 27.93 8.68
N GLY A 583 -14.29 27.59 7.42
CA GLY A 583 -13.26 27.45 6.39
C GLY A 583 -12.42 28.70 6.17
N HIS A 584 -13.04 29.88 6.26
CA HIS A 584 -12.31 31.16 6.21
C HIS A 584 -11.32 31.36 7.37
N THR A 585 -11.48 30.62 8.47
CA THR A 585 -10.62 30.73 9.67
C THR A 585 -9.45 29.75 9.69
N ILE A 586 -9.45 28.76 8.79
CA ILE A 586 -8.52 27.64 8.78
C ILE A 586 -7.51 27.77 7.63
N HIS A 587 -6.21 27.72 7.96
CA HIS A 587 -5.12 27.69 7.00
C HIS A 587 -4.34 26.39 7.11
N MET A 588 -4.54 25.49 6.14
CA MET A 588 -3.87 24.20 6.10
C MET A 588 -2.36 24.35 5.95
N GLN A 589 -1.59 23.59 6.72
CA GLN A 589 -0.14 23.54 6.58
C GLN A 589 0.26 22.59 5.43
N PRO A 590 1.47 22.75 4.86
CA PRO A 590 2.00 21.82 3.89
C PRO A 590 1.89 20.36 4.36
N GLY A 591 1.39 19.48 3.50
CA GLY A 591 1.18 18.07 3.81
C GLY A 591 -0.18 17.70 4.38
N PHE A 592 -1.01 18.68 4.75
CA PHE A 592 -2.38 18.47 5.19
C PHE A 592 -3.39 19.06 4.22
N SER A 593 -4.58 18.46 4.15
CA SER A 593 -5.67 18.93 3.30
C SER A 593 -7.00 18.82 4.04
N TRP A 594 -7.78 19.89 3.96
CA TRP A 594 -9.18 19.92 4.38
C TRP A 594 -9.88 20.97 3.53
N ASP A 595 -11.04 20.61 2.99
CA ASP A 595 -11.81 21.46 2.09
C ASP A 595 -13.26 21.58 2.59
N PRO A 596 -13.72 22.80 2.93
CA PRO A 596 -15.12 23.06 3.29
C PRO A 596 -16.12 22.48 2.30
N ASP A 597 -15.86 22.59 0.99
CA ASP A 597 -16.79 22.13 -0.04
C ASP A 597 -16.95 20.61 -0.04
N GLU A 598 -15.87 19.89 0.26
CA GLU A 598 -15.89 18.44 0.44
C GLU A 598 -16.68 18.05 1.68
N GLN A 599 -16.50 18.75 2.80
CA GLN A 599 -17.26 18.48 4.02
C GLN A 599 -18.77 18.70 3.81
N LYS A 600 -19.15 19.76 3.10
CA LYS A 600 -20.55 20.02 2.74
C LYS A 600 -21.10 18.93 1.84
N ALA A 601 -20.35 18.50 0.83
CA ALA A 601 -20.76 17.42 -0.06
C ALA A 601 -21.00 16.12 0.73
N LEU A 602 -20.07 15.74 1.61
CA LEU A 602 -20.20 14.58 2.50
C LEU A 602 -21.47 14.68 3.37
N LEU A 603 -21.74 15.84 3.97
CA LEU A 603 -22.96 16.05 4.76
C LEU A 603 -24.23 15.88 3.93
N ARG A 604 -24.28 16.43 2.71
CA ARG A 604 -25.45 16.27 1.81
C ARG A 604 -25.74 14.82 1.47
N HIS A 605 -24.69 14.01 1.32
CA HIS A 605 -24.84 12.59 1.02
C HIS A 605 -25.27 11.77 2.24
N MET A 606 -24.77 12.10 3.42
CA MET A 606 -25.08 11.37 4.65
C MET A 606 -26.40 11.80 5.31
N SER A 607 -26.93 12.98 4.98
CA SER A 607 -28.09 13.58 5.63
C SER A 607 -29.38 13.46 4.82
N THR A 608 -30.51 13.32 5.50
CA THR A 608 -31.86 13.45 4.93
C THR A 608 -32.43 14.87 5.05
N GLY A 609 -31.57 15.87 5.30
CA GLY A 609 -31.91 17.30 5.35
C GLY A 609 -31.59 17.98 6.68
N HIS A 610 -31.20 17.22 7.70
CA HIS A 610 -30.85 17.74 9.03
C HIS A 610 -29.55 17.12 9.57
N VAL A 611 -28.87 17.85 10.43
CA VAL A 611 -27.64 17.42 11.09
C VAL A 611 -27.77 17.68 12.58
N TRP A 612 -27.34 16.72 13.41
CA TRP A 612 -27.24 16.91 14.85
C TRP A 612 -26.04 17.80 15.16
N VAL A 613 -26.25 18.90 15.90
CA VAL A 613 -25.20 19.86 16.23
C VAL A 613 -24.91 19.80 17.73
N ILE A 614 -23.63 19.60 18.05
CA ILE A 614 -23.11 19.58 19.41
C ILE A 614 -22.08 20.69 19.52
N VAL A 615 -22.28 21.62 20.45
CA VAL A 615 -21.43 22.79 20.65
C VAL A 615 -20.75 22.68 22.01
N ARG A 616 -19.43 22.90 22.04
CA ARG A 616 -18.68 23.07 23.29
C ARG A 616 -17.83 24.31 23.19
N LYS A 617 -17.78 25.07 24.28
CA LYS A 617 -17.09 26.36 24.34
C LYS A 617 -15.92 26.32 25.33
N ASN A 618 -15.09 27.35 25.28
CA ASN A 618 -13.98 27.58 26.20
C ASN A 618 -12.98 26.41 26.25
N ARG A 619 -12.66 25.87 25.07
CA ARG A 619 -11.66 24.80 24.92
C ARG A 619 -10.27 25.40 24.72
N ASN A 620 -9.26 24.67 25.20
CA ASN A 620 -7.84 25.05 25.14
C ASN A 620 -6.99 23.86 24.67
N ILE A 621 -7.41 23.27 23.55
CA ILE A 621 -6.72 22.12 22.97
C ILE A 621 -5.41 22.59 22.35
N ARG A 622 -4.35 21.81 22.52
CA ARG A 622 -3.04 22.12 21.95
C ARG A 622 -3.02 21.80 20.46
N ARG A 623 -2.27 22.57 19.69
CA ARG A 623 -2.04 22.28 18.28
C ARG A 623 -1.15 21.05 18.07
N PHE A 624 -0.25 20.83 19.02
CA PHE A 624 0.64 19.68 19.05
C PHE A 624 0.48 18.97 20.39
N ASP A 625 0.55 17.64 20.37
CA ASP A 625 0.55 16.81 21.56
C ASP A 625 1.89 16.96 22.34
N SER A 626 2.06 16.18 23.42
CA SER A 626 3.29 16.17 24.22
C SER A 626 4.53 15.68 23.46
N GLU A 627 4.34 15.01 22.33
CA GLU A 627 5.36 14.35 21.53
C GLU A 627 5.72 15.16 20.28
N GLY A 628 5.00 16.27 20.05
CA GLY A 628 5.18 17.15 18.91
C GLY A 628 4.40 16.73 17.67
N ASN A 629 3.53 15.71 17.76
CA ASN A 629 2.62 15.36 16.67
C ASN A 629 1.49 16.37 16.61
N VAL A 630 0.90 16.52 15.43
CA VAL A 630 -0.27 17.38 15.24
C VAL A 630 -1.49 16.74 15.90
N GLU A 631 -2.26 17.54 16.64
CA GLU A 631 -3.53 17.11 17.23
C GLU A 631 -4.57 16.71 16.17
N ASP A 632 -5.12 15.51 16.30
CA ASP A 632 -6.12 14.91 15.40
C ASP A 632 -7.34 14.29 16.13
N ALA A 633 -7.40 14.41 17.46
CA ALA A 633 -8.50 13.92 18.30
C ALA A 633 -8.96 14.98 19.34
N PRO A 634 -9.42 16.16 18.91
CA PRO A 634 -9.80 17.25 19.81
C PRO A 634 -11.10 16.99 20.62
N ASP A 635 -11.90 16.01 20.23
CA ASP A 635 -13.12 15.58 20.91
C ASP A 635 -12.86 14.52 22.00
N THR A 636 -13.63 14.57 23.09
CA THR A 636 -13.46 13.61 24.20
C THR A 636 -14.14 12.28 23.86
N PRO A 637 -13.43 11.14 23.86
CA PRO A 637 -13.95 9.86 23.34
C PRO A 637 -14.95 9.15 24.26
N SER A 638 -14.83 9.31 25.59
CA SER A 638 -15.64 8.57 26.58
C SER A 638 -15.95 9.41 27.84
N GLY A 639 -16.97 9.01 28.60
CA GLY A 639 -17.45 9.70 29.81
C GLY A 639 -18.82 10.37 29.67
N HIS A 640 -19.41 10.80 30.80
CA HIS A 640 -20.77 11.35 30.88
C HIS A 640 -20.98 12.61 30.01
N ASN A 641 -19.91 13.40 29.78
CA ASN A 641 -19.93 14.63 28.99
C ASN A 641 -19.20 14.50 27.64
N SER A 642 -18.91 13.27 27.19
CA SER A 642 -18.18 13.00 25.94
C SER A 642 -18.91 13.56 24.72
N GLU A 643 -18.24 14.43 23.97
CA GLU A 643 -18.75 14.97 22.71
C GLU A 643 -18.90 13.86 21.67
N LEU A 644 -17.86 13.02 21.50
CA LEU A 644 -17.87 11.93 20.52
C LEU A 644 -18.89 10.85 20.86
N GLY A 645 -18.97 10.45 22.13
CA GLY A 645 -19.95 9.48 22.60
C GLY A 645 -21.38 9.98 22.40
N THR A 646 -21.61 11.28 22.61
CA THR A 646 -22.92 11.90 22.32
C THR A 646 -23.20 11.91 20.82
N ALA A 647 -22.22 12.32 20.00
CA ALA A 647 -22.34 12.33 18.54
C ALA A 647 -22.66 10.93 17.99
N LYS A 648 -21.94 9.88 18.42
CA LYS A 648 -22.19 8.49 18.01
C LYS A 648 -23.56 7.98 18.42
N ARG A 649 -24.06 8.36 19.60
CA ARG A 649 -25.42 7.99 20.05
C ARG A 649 -26.50 8.66 19.19
N LEU A 650 -26.31 9.91 18.78
CA LEU A 650 -27.27 10.65 17.95
C LEU A 650 -27.17 10.29 16.47
N ALA A 651 -25.96 10.01 15.98
CA ALA A 651 -25.67 9.70 14.59
C ALA A 651 -26.05 8.25 14.25
N GLN A 652 -27.35 7.94 14.34
CA GLN A 652 -27.90 6.64 13.94
C GLN A 652 -28.26 6.65 12.45
N THR A 653 -29.09 7.60 12.03
CA THR A 653 -29.60 7.76 10.66
C THR A 653 -29.22 9.07 9.98
N GLU A 654 -28.89 10.09 10.77
CA GLU A 654 -28.50 11.44 10.33
C GLU A 654 -27.10 11.74 10.86
N PRO A 655 -26.27 12.53 10.14
CA PRO A 655 -24.93 12.84 10.61
C PRO A 655 -24.99 13.75 11.84
N ALA A 656 -23.92 13.74 12.61
CA ALA A 656 -23.69 14.71 13.67
C ALA A 656 -22.48 15.59 13.34
N ILE A 657 -22.45 16.81 13.84
CA ILE A 657 -21.29 17.70 13.80
C ILE A 657 -21.01 18.23 15.22
N ILE A 658 -19.77 18.07 15.65
CA ILE A 658 -19.24 18.64 16.88
C ILE A 658 -18.53 19.94 16.50
N LEU A 659 -18.88 21.03 17.17
CA LEU A 659 -18.29 22.34 17.01
C LEU A 659 -17.62 22.73 18.33
N LEU A 660 -16.29 22.75 18.34
CA LEU A 660 -15.50 23.10 19.51
C LEU A 660 -14.96 24.52 19.38
N ARG A 661 -15.41 25.45 20.23
CA ARG A 661 -14.86 26.80 20.31
C ARG A 661 -13.57 26.79 21.13
N GLN A 662 -12.44 26.96 20.46
CA GLN A 662 -11.13 27.09 21.05
C GLN A 662 -10.83 28.56 21.37
N ASN A 663 -10.15 28.85 22.49
CA ASN A 663 -9.66 30.20 22.75
C ASN A 663 -8.42 30.54 21.88
N GLY A 664 -7.74 29.52 21.36
CA GLY A 664 -6.64 29.67 20.40
C GLY A 664 -5.40 30.34 20.98
N GLU A 665 -5.08 30.05 22.24
CA GLU A 665 -3.97 30.68 22.96
C GLU A 665 -2.60 30.37 22.35
N LYS A 666 -1.69 31.35 22.34
CA LYS A 666 -0.34 31.20 21.76
C LYS A 666 0.50 30.12 22.45
N GLN A 667 0.33 29.97 23.76
CA GLN A 667 1.01 28.92 24.55
C GLN A 667 0.65 27.49 24.10
N HIS A 668 -0.45 27.33 23.36
CA HIS A 668 -0.92 26.07 22.83
C HIS A 668 -0.56 25.88 21.34
N GLY A 669 0.29 26.75 20.78
CA GLY A 669 0.76 26.65 19.39
C GLY A 669 -0.11 27.36 18.34
N TRP A 670 -1.13 28.09 18.79
CA TRP A 670 -2.06 28.87 17.94
C TRP A 670 -1.64 30.34 17.83
N MET A 671 -2.40 31.16 17.10
CA MET A 671 -2.06 32.57 16.84
C MET A 671 -2.58 33.57 17.90
N GLY A 672 -3.27 33.13 18.95
CA GLY A 672 -3.90 34.00 19.94
C GLY A 672 -5.29 34.51 19.53
N THR A 673 -5.94 33.83 18.59
CA THR A 673 -7.28 34.17 18.08
C THR A 673 -8.22 33.00 18.34
N PRO A 674 -9.41 33.21 18.94
CA PRO A 674 -10.42 32.17 19.07
C PRO A 674 -10.85 31.61 17.71
N PHE A 675 -11.26 30.35 17.67
CA PHE A 675 -11.75 29.71 16.45
C PHE A 675 -12.69 28.55 16.75
N TRP A 676 -13.33 28.03 15.71
CA TRP A 676 -14.24 26.89 15.79
C TRP A 676 -13.64 25.69 15.06
N TRP A 677 -13.56 24.55 15.74
CA TRP A 677 -13.06 23.30 15.18
C TRP A 677 -14.24 22.36 14.86
N PRO A 678 -14.51 22.05 13.57
CA PRO A 678 -15.61 21.20 13.17
C PRO A 678 -15.18 19.73 13.08
N ILE A 679 -15.98 18.82 13.65
CA ILE A 679 -15.82 17.37 13.53
C ILE A 679 -17.15 16.77 13.10
N ILE A 680 -17.24 16.31 11.86
CA ILE A 680 -18.42 15.60 11.34
C ILE A 680 -18.30 14.12 11.74
N VAL A 681 -19.39 13.52 12.18
CA VAL A 681 -19.51 12.10 12.52
C VAL A 681 -20.56 11.47 11.61
N ALA A 682 -20.13 10.49 10.81
CA ALA A 682 -21.01 9.75 9.91
C ALA A 682 -22.08 8.95 10.68
N PRO A 683 -23.31 8.80 10.15
CA PRO A 683 -24.34 7.92 10.71
C PRO A 683 -23.90 6.46 10.88
N LEU A 684 -24.48 5.73 11.83
CA LEU A 684 -24.27 4.29 12.01
C LEU A 684 -24.71 3.48 10.79
N ASN A 685 -25.83 3.88 10.17
CA ASN A 685 -26.38 3.21 8.99
C ASN A 685 -25.70 3.61 7.67
N SER A 686 -24.60 4.39 7.71
CA SER A 686 -23.89 4.79 6.50
C SER A 686 -23.41 3.57 5.74
N GLN A 687 -23.83 3.46 4.48
CA GLN A 687 -23.24 2.49 3.57
C GLN A 687 -21.79 2.88 3.29
N THR A 688 -20.90 1.89 3.21
CA THR A 688 -19.50 2.13 2.87
C THR A 688 -19.41 2.69 1.45
N ALA A 689 -19.04 3.95 1.35
CA ALA A 689 -18.95 4.68 0.08
C ALA A 689 -17.58 5.34 -0.06
N VAL A 690 -17.18 5.57 -1.31
CA VAL A 690 -15.89 6.15 -1.63
C VAL A 690 -16.12 7.42 -2.42
N PHE A 691 -15.78 8.54 -1.78
CA PHE A 691 -15.93 9.88 -2.32
C PHE A 691 -14.62 10.37 -2.93
N ALA A 692 -14.68 10.93 -4.13
CA ALA A 692 -13.56 11.66 -4.72
C ALA A 692 -13.93 13.10 -5.04
N LYS A 693 -13.06 14.04 -4.66
CA LYS A 693 -13.23 15.48 -4.91
C LYS A 693 -13.10 15.85 -6.40
N LYS A 694 -12.18 15.22 -7.13
CA LYS A 694 -11.88 15.51 -8.54
C LYS A 694 -11.82 14.25 -9.37
N THR A 695 -12.15 14.41 -10.66
CA THR A 695 -12.06 13.34 -11.64
C THR A 695 -10.98 13.61 -12.66
N LYS A 696 -10.46 12.56 -13.31
CA LYS A 696 -9.46 12.67 -14.40
C LYS A 696 -9.88 13.61 -15.54
N GLU A 697 -11.17 13.86 -15.73
CA GLU A 697 -11.69 14.74 -16.79
C GLU A 697 -11.58 16.23 -16.42
N SER A 698 -11.62 16.57 -15.12
CA SER A 698 -11.51 17.95 -14.62
C SER A 698 -10.10 18.56 -14.67
N GLU A 699 -9.08 17.77 -15.06
CA GLU A 699 -7.67 18.21 -15.19
C GLU A 699 -7.19 18.37 -16.64
N ARG A 700 -8.07 18.26 -17.64
CA ARG A 700 -7.69 18.64 -19.01
C ARG A 700 -7.76 20.16 -19.13
N PRO A 701 -6.64 20.86 -19.43
CA PRO A 701 -6.66 22.29 -19.66
C PRO A 701 -7.52 22.67 -20.87
#